data_AF-A0A1G6B4G1-F1
#
_entry.id   AF-A0A1G6B4G1-F1
#
_cell.length_a   1.000
_cell.length_b   1.000
_cell.length_c   1.000
_cell.angle_alpha   90.00
_cell.angle_beta   90.00
_cell.angle_gamma   90.00
#
_symmetry.space_group_name_H-M   'P 1'
#
loop_
_entity.id
_entity.type
_entity.pdbx_description
1 polymer ?
#
loop_
_entity_poly.entity_id
_entity_poly.type
_entity_poly.pdbx_seq_one_letter_code
_entity_poly.pdbx_strand_id
1 'polypeptide(L)'
;MFTRETYAAEYVEEYVRAHKELFTKHEKLYIYTVCEQAVNLYEILQTMQVQVTAFIDQGKSFLGKQIYGTPVVTIDEVKGDYYIIISSATQALHDQRVLETKGIDKDRTYTLFEKVTRYYSLKNLEIDKKRYEGITKEQNDALSKKELDHKEIEIHAIPTQMIMDLTPRCNLNCRHCEAHHNKEISKIRNLEEDYTPVERYQYLLDYADFIYLNISGEPLMSPRFWDVLDYVDASDNKPELFTVTNGILLDEKAADRIVHSKFERIYISMDGTSDLTYKRLRGGDFGVWKKNVKYLADKRTAEGKKLEIHLHHTVSRESLEETMLAVQLAEELGVDRIVVRPLYEEIAGMETWRVPMDEDREYFYPQQMTTYYPHLTKRIMDEVREFGKTSRVTVDVSDRFDANLDMSVEDIPYPISVEEFNEYRSKWPKPKNVIQEVPQHAKDYALCKYPWNLMMFFVNGTIMHCNRMVQMEGNINFSPLYELNNTPVAQNIRRGLRDDHLDWSCYHCSGCVRSDYEKHLPRAPYYLKRGEAIVFDLDDTRVLRELEYSGISRIQRDGAWNNLRTSKISFYLSEKGDYEMMLEAEAFVIPGIVNEQNVQVKVNGHEVCMLHYDSDKVTQHSFAIKKEWLGQDDLVTLELEYPDAVSPLKLGFGRDDRQRAIFIKKMEIR
;
A
#
# COMPACT_ATOMS: atom_id res chain seq x y z
N MET A 1 4.80 9.74 9.40
CA MET A 1 4.20 9.27 8.13
C MET A 1 2.69 9.29 8.28
N PHE A 2 2.03 10.11 7.46
CA PHE A 2 0.66 10.61 7.61
C PHE A 2 -0.39 9.59 7.13
N THR A 3 -0.54 8.45 7.80
CA THR A 3 -1.41 7.38 7.26
C THR A 3 -2.81 7.30 7.85
N ARG A 4 -3.28 8.15 8.76
CA ARG A 4 -4.76 8.34 8.85
C ARG A 4 -5.40 9.50 9.59
N GLU A 5 -4.82 10.14 10.59
CA GLU A 5 -5.59 11.18 11.31
C GLU A 5 -4.73 12.25 11.97
N THR A 6 -3.44 12.24 11.72
CA THR A 6 -2.53 13.22 12.30
C THR A 6 -1.62 13.69 11.20
N TYR A 7 -1.98 14.84 10.65
CA TYR A 7 -0.95 15.73 10.16
C TYR A 7 -0.42 16.54 11.33
N ALA A 8 0.89 16.79 11.34
CA ALA A 8 1.57 17.35 12.51
C ALA A 8 0.85 18.64 12.93
N ALA A 9 0.58 18.79 14.24
CA ALA A 9 -0.14 19.93 14.79
C ALA A 9 0.48 21.27 14.35
N GLU A 10 1.78 21.27 14.07
CA GLU A 10 2.53 22.38 13.49
C GLU A 10 1.94 22.92 12.18
N TYR A 11 1.43 22.06 11.29
CA TYR A 11 0.83 22.49 10.03
C TYR A 11 -0.53 23.14 10.23
N VAL A 12 -1.34 22.60 11.16
CA VAL A 12 -2.58 23.25 11.58
C VAL A 12 -2.27 24.62 12.16
N GLU A 13 -1.27 24.69 13.04
CA GLU A 13 -0.91 25.90 13.75
C GLU A 13 -0.45 27.00 12.81
N GLU A 14 0.50 26.73 11.90
CA GLU A 14 0.94 27.71 10.91
C GLU A 14 -0.23 28.18 10.05
N TYR A 15 -1.07 27.26 9.58
CA TYR A 15 -2.24 27.59 8.76
C TYR A 15 -3.22 28.50 9.50
N VAL A 16 -3.59 28.12 10.73
CA VAL A 16 -4.54 28.87 11.57
C VAL A 16 -3.98 30.25 11.91
N ARG A 17 -2.67 30.36 12.21
CA ARG A 17 -2.01 31.65 12.44
C ARG A 17 -2.00 32.52 11.20
N ALA A 18 -1.70 31.96 10.03
CA ALA A 18 -1.72 32.68 8.75
C ALA A 18 -3.13 33.14 8.35
N HIS A 19 -4.17 32.43 8.80
CA HIS A 19 -5.58 32.73 8.50
C HIS A 19 -6.35 33.17 9.74
N LYS A 20 -5.70 33.87 10.68
CA LYS A 20 -6.29 34.29 11.96
C LYS A 20 -7.66 34.97 11.81
N GLU A 21 -7.84 35.79 10.79
CA GLU A 21 -9.09 36.52 10.54
C GLU A 21 -10.28 35.57 10.33
N LEU A 22 -10.07 34.40 9.73
CA LEU A 22 -11.11 33.38 9.53
C LEU A 22 -11.70 32.91 10.86
N PHE A 23 -10.85 32.71 11.86
CA PHE A 23 -11.23 32.14 13.15
C PHE A 23 -11.65 33.21 14.17
N THR A 24 -11.30 34.47 13.94
CA THR A 24 -11.59 35.59 14.85
C THR A 24 -12.79 36.44 14.42
N LYS A 25 -13.21 36.38 13.15
CA LYS A 25 -14.36 37.17 12.65
C LYS A 25 -15.72 36.65 13.12
N HIS A 26 -15.79 35.42 13.63
CA HIS A 26 -17.03 34.78 14.06
C HIS A 26 -17.12 34.75 15.59
N GLU A 27 -18.17 35.35 16.16
CA GLU A 27 -18.38 35.37 17.61
C GLU A 27 -18.73 33.99 18.20
N LYS A 28 -19.27 33.08 17.38
CA LYS A 28 -19.73 31.76 17.81
C LYS A 28 -19.22 30.66 16.87
N LEU A 29 -18.20 29.95 17.33
CA LEU A 29 -17.52 28.90 16.56
C LEU A 29 -17.75 27.52 17.19
N TYR A 30 -18.16 26.56 16.38
CA TYR A 30 -18.32 25.16 16.77
C TYR A 30 -17.24 24.33 16.07
N ILE A 31 -16.73 23.31 16.75
CA ILE A 31 -15.84 22.31 16.12
C ILE A 31 -16.65 21.03 15.92
N TYR A 32 -16.68 20.56 14.68
CA TYR A 32 -17.40 19.37 14.30
C TYR A 32 -16.53 18.12 14.48
N THR A 33 -17.08 17.13 15.19
CA THR A 33 -16.43 15.90 15.64
C THR A 33 -15.49 16.09 16.84
N VAL A 34 -15.51 15.13 17.76
CA VAL A 34 -14.58 15.03 18.89
C VAL A 34 -13.47 14.04 18.51
N CYS A 35 -12.36 14.55 17.98
CA CYS A 35 -11.17 13.78 17.66
C CYS A 35 -9.89 14.49 18.15
N GLU A 36 -8.73 13.84 18.03
CA GLU A 36 -7.44 14.43 18.39
C GLU A 36 -7.16 15.74 17.64
N GLN A 37 -7.50 15.81 16.35
CA GLN A 37 -7.35 17.02 15.54
C GLN A 37 -8.23 18.17 16.05
N ALA A 38 -9.44 17.85 16.53
CA ALA A 38 -10.37 18.82 17.10
C ALA A 38 -9.80 19.43 18.40
N VAL A 39 -9.17 18.59 19.23
CA VAL A 39 -8.50 19.01 20.46
C VAL A 39 -7.29 19.89 20.17
N ASN A 40 -6.42 19.49 19.25
CA ASN A 40 -5.25 20.29 18.86
C ASN A 40 -5.68 21.64 18.29
N LEU A 41 -6.68 21.66 17.40
CA LEU A 41 -7.26 22.90 16.88
C LEU A 41 -7.80 23.78 18.01
N TYR A 42 -8.55 23.20 18.95
CA TYR A 42 -9.08 23.93 20.09
C TYR A 42 -7.98 24.61 20.90
N GLU A 43 -6.90 23.90 21.23
CA GLU A 43 -5.77 24.46 21.98
C GLU A 43 -5.11 25.62 21.22
N ILE A 44 -4.88 25.47 19.91
CA ILE A 44 -4.34 26.55 19.06
C ILE A 44 -5.27 27.78 19.10
N LEU A 45 -6.57 27.58 18.94
CA LEU A 45 -7.58 28.65 18.99
C LEU A 45 -7.60 29.37 20.35
N GLN A 46 -7.43 28.64 21.46
CA GLN A 46 -7.29 29.24 22.79
C GLN A 46 -6.07 30.15 22.90
N THR A 47 -4.92 29.77 22.33
CA THR A 47 -3.73 30.65 22.31
C THR A 47 -3.96 31.95 21.55
N MET A 48 -4.95 31.96 20.65
CA MET A 48 -5.35 33.11 19.84
C MET A 48 -6.54 33.86 20.42
N GLN A 49 -7.00 33.50 21.63
CA GLN A 49 -8.17 34.06 22.31
C GLN A 49 -9.47 33.90 21.51
N VAL A 50 -9.58 32.84 20.70
CA VAL A 50 -10.80 32.47 19.99
C VAL A 50 -11.63 31.56 20.87
N GLN A 51 -12.86 31.97 21.19
CA GLN A 51 -13.77 31.18 22.00
C GLN A 51 -14.49 30.11 21.16
N VAL A 52 -14.24 28.84 21.46
CA VAL A 52 -15.03 27.72 20.92
C VAL A 52 -16.27 27.55 21.79
N THR A 53 -17.44 27.59 21.18
CA THR A 53 -18.72 27.57 21.92
C THR A 53 -19.15 26.14 22.26
N ALA A 54 -18.94 25.20 21.35
CA ALA A 54 -19.26 23.79 21.57
C ALA A 54 -18.47 22.87 20.61
N PHE A 55 -18.35 21.61 20.99
CA PHE A 55 -18.03 20.52 20.07
C PHE A 55 -19.32 19.84 19.61
N ILE A 56 -19.38 19.41 18.35
CA ILE A 56 -20.50 18.63 17.81
C ILE A 56 -20.10 17.16 17.78
N ASP A 57 -20.84 16.30 18.48
CA ASP A 57 -20.67 14.85 18.41
C ASP A 57 -21.60 14.25 17.35
N GLN A 58 -21.01 13.52 16.39
CA GLN A 58 -21.75 12.72 15.42
C GLN A 58 -22.30 11.42 16.03
N GLY A 59 -21.65 10.92 17.08
CA GLY A 59 -22.04 9.74 17.83
C GLY A 59 -22.76 10.09 19.12
N LYS A 60 -23.18 9.08 19.88
CA LYS A 60 -23.62 9.27 21.28
C LYS A 60 -22.50 9.01 22.27
N SER A 61 -21.24 9.02 21.80
CA SER A 61 -20.06 8.59 22.55
C SER A 61 -19.59 9.65 23.56
N PHE A 62 -19.83 10.92 23.25
CA PHE A 62 -19.44 12.09 24.04
C PHE A 62 -20.61 12.99 24.45
N LEU A 63 -21.84 12.62 24.09
CA LEU A 63 -23.05 13.38 24.44
C LEU A 63 -23.14 13.66 25.96
N GLY A 64 -23.33 14.94 26.31
CA GLY A 64 -23.43 15.40 27.71
C GLY A 64 -22.10 15.58 28.43
N LYS A 65 -20.96 15.34 27.77
CA LYS A 65 -19.62 15.61 28.31
C LYS A 65 -19.19 17.06 28.02
N GLN A 66 -18.11 17.49 28.69
CA GLN A 66 -17.39 18.73 28.40
C GLN A 66 -15.93 18.41 28.07
N ILE A 67 -15.35 19.15 27.13
CA ILE A 67 -13.94 19.07 26.72
C ILE A 67 -13.30 20.41 27.08
N TYR A 68 -12.35 20.42 28.02
CA TYR A 68 -11.76 21.66 28.57
C TYR A 68 -12.81 22.70 29.01
N GLY A 69 -13.93 22.24 29.60
CA GLY A 69 -15.05 23.09 30.01
C GLY A 69 -15.99 23.54 28.88
N THR A 70 -15.70 23.19 27.63
CA THR A 70 -16.54 23.46 26.46
C THR A 70 -17.56 22.33 26.27
N PRO A 71 -18.86 22.62 26.13
CA PRO A 71 -19.90 21.59 26.02
C PRO A 71 -19.81 20.79 24.71
N VAL A 72 -20.21 19.52 24.79
CA VAL A 72 -20.43 18.65 23.62
C VAL A 72 -21.92 18.54 23.36
N VAL A 73 -22.35 18.88 22.15
CA VAL A 73 -23.76 18.90 21.72
C VAL A 73 -23.98 17.99 20.51
N THR A 74 -25.24 17.63 20.24
CA THR A 74 -25.64 16.97 19.00
C THR A 74 -25.81 17.98 17.87
N ILE A 75 -25.76 17.48 16.62
CA ILE A 75 -26.07 18.27 15.42
C ILE A 75 -27.48 18.90 15.48
N ASP A 76 -28.47 18.22 16.06
CA ASP A 76 -29.85 18.72 16.16
C ASP A 76 -30.01 19.84 17.20
N GLU A 77 -29.01 20.03 18.08
CA GLU A 77 -28.94 21.10 19.07
C GLU A 77 -28.28 22.38 18.52
N VAL A 78 -27.70 22.33 17.31
CA VAL A 78 -27.11 23.49 16.65
C VAL A 78 -28.23 24.43 16.17
N LYS A 79 -28.59 25.42 17.00
CA LYS A 79 -29.67 26.39 16.73
C LYS A 79 -29.18 27.85 16.67
N GLY A 80 -29.03 28.40 15.46
CA GLY A 80 -28.63 29.80 15.26
C GLY A 80 -27.50 29.97 14.25
N ASP A 81 -26.90 31.17 14.22
CA ASP A 81 -25.82 31.55 13.32
C ASP A 81 -24.44 31.24 13.94
N TYR A 82 -24.02 29.99 13.76
CA TYR A 82 -22.71 29.45 14.15
C TYR A 82 -21.87 29.18 12.92
N TYR A 83 -20.56 29.42 13.05
CA TYR A 83 -19.57 28.96 12.09
C TYR A 83 -19.01 27.62 12.55
N ILE A 84 -18.99 26.62 11.66
CA ILE A 84 -18.64 25.25 12.00
C ILE A 84 -17.34 24.86 11.31
N ILE A 85 -16.31 24.57 12.11
CA ILE A 85 -15.05 24.02 11.61
C ILE A 85 -15.13 22.50 11.64
N ILE A 86 -15.04 21.88 10.48
CA ILE A 86 -14.92 20.44 10.32
C ILE A 86 -13.43 20.10 10.38
N SER A 87 -12.98 19.58 11.52
CA SER A 87 -11.56 19.28 11.76
C SER A 87 -11.13 17.90 11.31
N SER A 88 -12.09 17.00 10.99
CA SER A 88 -11.80 15.64 10.55
C SER A 88 -11.05 15.63 9.21
N ALA A 89 -9.99 14.82 9.10
CA ALA A 89 -9.25 14.68 7.84
C ALA A 89 -9.88 13.69 6.86
N THR A 90 -10.39 12.57 7.37
CA THR A 90 -10.85 11.44 6.56
C THR A 90 -12.31 11.54 6.16
N GLN A 91 -13.11 12.31 6.91
CA GLN A 91 -14.56 12.42 6.74
C GLN A 91 -15.03 13.85 6.47
N ALA A 92 -14.12 14.79 6.17
CA ALA A 92 -14.46 16.21 6.02
C ALA A 92 -15.65 16.48 5.09
N LEU A 93 -15.67 15.88 3.90
CA LEU A 93 -16.78 16.07 2.95
C LEU A 93 -18.01 15.26 3.31
N HIS A 94 -17.86 14.08 3.93
CA HIS A 94 -19.01 13.35 4.49
C HIS A 94 -19.70 14.20 5.55
N ASP A 95 -18.93 14.71 6.51
CA ASP A 95 -19.36 15.60 7.58
C ASP A 95 -20.02 16.87 7.03
N GLN A 96 -19.45 17.46 5.99
CA GLN A 96 -20.05 18.60 5.30
C GLN A 96 -21.40 18.24 4.68
N ARG A 97 -21.53 17.11 3.98
CA ARG A 97 -22.81 16.64 3.39
C ARG A 97 -23.85 16.35 4.48
N VAL A 98 -23.43 15.82 5.62
CA VAL A 98 -24.32 15.58 6.78
C VAL A 98 -24.86 16.91 7.31
N LEU A 99 -24.00 17.91 7.49
CA LEU A 99 -24.38 19.26 7.89
C LEU A 99 -25.35 19.91 6.88
N GLU A 100 -25.04 19.82 5.58
CA GLU A 100 -25.90 20.31 4.50
C GLU A 100 -27.28 19.65 4.52
N THR A 101 -27.34 18.32 4.70
CA THR A 101 -28.61 17.56 4.79
C THR A 101 -29.45 17.96 6.01
N LYS A 102 -28.80 18.45 7.06
CA LYS A 102 -29.45 18.98 8.28
C LYS A 102 -29.82 20.46 8.15
N GLY A 103 -29.63 21.06 6.97
CA GLY A 103 -30.03 22.45 6.68
C GLY A 103 -29.00 23.50 7.11
N ILE A 104 -27.76 23.10 7.39
CA ILE A 104 -26.67 24.05 7.67
C ILE A 104 -26.05 24.48 6.34
N ASP A 105 -26.01 25.79 6.11
CA ASP A 105 -25.45 26.38 4.89
C ASP A 105 -23.96 26.06 4.74
N LYS A 106 -23.54 25.72 3.52
CA LYS A 106 -22.14 25.43 3.18
C LYS A 106 -21.23 26.62 3.48
N ASP A 107 -21.70 27.85 3.30
CA ASP A 107 -20.95 29.08 3.58
C ASP A 107 -20.65 29.26 5.08
N ARG A 108 -21.33 28.51 5.94
CA ARG A 108 -21.14 28.48 7.39
C ARG A 108 -20.29 27.30 7.86
N THR A 109 -19.81 26.47 6.94
CA THR A 109 -18.96 25.32 7.22
C THR A 109 -17.55 25.54 6.68
N TYR A 110 -16.56 24.98 7.36
CA TYR A 110 -15.17 25.07 6.95
C TYR A 110 -14.45 23.74 7.12
N THR A 111 -14.08 23.10 6.01
CA THR A 111 -13.29 21.86 5.99
C THR A 111 -11.83 22.16 6.24
N LEU A 112 -11.38 22.11 7.50
CA LEU A 112 -10.03 22.54 7.88
C LEU A 112 -8.96 21.74 7.13
N PHE A 113 -9.10 20.41 7.09
CA PHE A 113 -8.09 19.53 6.51
C PHE A 113 -7.84 19.80 5.02
N GLU A 114 -8.90 19.91 4.23
CA GLU A 114 -8.82 20.22 2.80
C GLU A 114 -8.05 21.54 2.57
N LYS A 115 -8.32 22.54 3.42
CA LYS A 115 -7.76 23.89 3.28
C LYS A 115 -6.30 23.95 3.71
N VAL A 116 -5.93 23.26 4.80
CA VAL A 116 -4.52 23.11 5.20
C VAL A 116 -3.74 22.38 4.12
N THR A 117 -4.29 21.27 3.61
CA THR A 117 -3.67 20.46 2.54
C THR A 117 -3.43 21.30 1.30
N ARG A 118 -4.44 22.04 0.83
CA ARG A 118 -4.31 22.94 -0.32
C ARG A 118 -3.27 24.04 -0.07
N TYR A 119 -3.26 24.66 1.11
CA TYR A 119 -2.29 25.71 1.45
C TYR A 119 -0.84 25.23 1.35
N TYR A 120 -0.51 24.11 2.00
CA TYR A 120 0.84 23.57 1.93
C TYR A 120 1.21 23.05 0.56
N SER A 121 0.27 22.40 -0.13
CA SER A 121 0.53 21.83 -1.45
C SER A 121 0.86 22.92 -2.47
N LEU A 122 0.15 24.05 -2.44
CA LEU A 122 0.45 25.21 -3.28
C LEU A 122 1.76 25.91 -2.88
N LYS A 123 2.04 26.05 -1.57
CA LYS A 123 3.32 26.59 -1.08
C LYS A 123 4.51 25.75 -1.56
N ASN A 124 4.39 24.42 -1.48
CA ASN A 124 5.42 23.49 -1.96
C ASN A 124 5.52 23.47 -3.49
N LEU A 125 4.41 23.71 -4.21
CA LEU A 125 4.45 23.92 -5.66
C LEU A 125 5.25 25.16 -6.06
N GLU A 126 5.16 26.25 -5.31
CA GLU A 126 5.99 27.44 -5.57
C GLU A 126 7.48 27.16 -5.33
N ILE A 127 7.81 26.40 -4.28
CA ILE A 127 9.19 25.97 -3.99
C ILE A 127 9.73 25.15 -5.16
N ASP A 128 8.95 24.18 -5.65
CA ASP A 128 9.38 23.33 -6.76
C ASP A 128 9.51 24.13 -8.06
N LYS A 129 8.53 24.98 -8.39
CA LYS A 129 8.61 25.85 -9.58
C LYS A 129 9.86 26.73 -9.56
N LYS A 130 10.22 27.28 -8.40
CA LYS A 130 11.45 28.07 -8.24
C LYS A 130 12.71 27.21 -8.36
N ARG A 131 12.70 26.00 -7.80
CA ARG A 131 13.87 25.09 -7.83
C ARG A 131 14.19 24.62 -9.25
N TYR A 132 13.16 24.36 -10.04
CA TYR A 132 13.27 23.78 -11.37
C TYR A 132 13.03 24.80 -12.49
N GLU A 133 13.10 26.09 -12.16
CA GLU A 133 12.87 27.17 -13.10
C GLU A 133 13.80 27.07 -14.31
N GLY A 134 13.21 27.13 -15.51
CA GLY A 134 13.95 27.11 -16.78
C GLY A 134 14.43 25.73 -17.24
N ILE A 135 14.14 24.65 -16.51
CA ILE A 135 14.47 23.29 -16.93
C ILE A 135 13.42 22.79 -17.93
N THR A 136 13.87 22.47 -19.15
CA THR A 136 13.02 21.82 -20.15
C THR A 136 12.86 20.33 -19.86
N LYS A 137 11.84 19.71 -20.46
CA LYS A 137 11.64 18.26 -20.36
C LYS A 137 12.87 17.49 -20.83
N GLU A 138 13.45 17.84 -21.98
CA GLU A 138 14.62 17.15 -22.55
C GLU A 138 15.84 17.25 -21.62
N GLN A 139 16.02 18.39 -20.95
CA GLN A 139 17.07 18.57 -19.96
C GLN A 139 16.83 17.70 -18.72
N ASN A 140 15.58 17.60 -18.27
CA ASN A 140 15.20 16.73 -17.16
C ASN A 140 15.40 15.24 -17.50
N ASP A 141 14.98 14.80 -18.68
CA ASP A 141 15.14 13.42 -19.13
C ASP A 141 16.63 13.04 -19.22
N ALA A 142 17.46 13.95 -19.75
CA ALA A 142 18.91 13.77 -19.80
C ALA A 142 19.54 13.69 -18.40
N LEU A 143 19.06 14.50 -17.46
CA LEU A 143 19.50 14.46 -16.06
C LEU A 143 19.07 13.16 -15.38
N SER A 144 17.81 12.77 -15.48
CA SER A 144 17.26 11.53 -14.90
C SER A 144 18.03 10.31 -15.43
N LYS A 145 18.30 10.27 -16.73
CA LYS A 145 19.11 9.22 -17.35
C LYS A 145 20.54 9.20 -16.79
N LYS A 146 21.19 10.37 -16.70
CA LYS A 146 22.55 10.46 -16.15
C LYS A 146 22.61 9.98 -14.70
N GLU A 147 21.66 10.40 -13.87
CA GLU A 147 21.59 10.02 -12.45
C GLU A 147 21.39 8.50 -12.28
N LEU A 148 20.54 7.89 -13.12
CA LEU A 148 20.37 6.44 -13.16
C LEU A 148 21.64 5.71 -13.66
N ASP A 149 22.23 6.16 -14.76
CA ASP A 149 23.43 5.52 -15.36
C ASP A 149 24.63 5.55 -14.40
N HIS A 150 24.76 6.64 -13.63
CA HIS A 150 25.80 6.80 -12.60
C HIS A 150 25.41 6.21 -11.24
N LYS A 151 24.15 5.76 -11.09
CA LYS A 151 23.60 5.24 -9.84
C LYS A 151 23.76 6.22 -8.68
N GLU A 152 23.45 7.50 -8.93
CA GLU A 152 23.52 8.56 -7.93
C GLU A 152 22.58 8.23 -6.76
N ILE A 153 23.02 8.48 -5.53
CA ILE A 153 22.21 8.19 -4.33
C ILE A 153 21.20 9.31 -4.09
N GLU A 154 21.64 10.54 -4.27
CA GLU A 154 20.78 11.72 -4.29
C GLU A 154 20.51 12.10 -5.73
N ILE A 155 19.23 12.34 -6.05
CA ILE A 155 18.79 12.70 -7.39
C ILE A 155 18.21 14.11 -7.39
N HIS A 156 18.33 14.81 -8.50
CA HIS A 156 17.81 16.14 -8.68
C HIS A 156 16.74 16.18 -9.76
N ALA A 157 16.69 15.23 -10.70
CA ALA A 157 15.67 15.18 -11.73
C ALA A 157 14.24 15.12 -11.14
N ILE A 158 13.29 15.71 -11.87
CA ILE A 158 11.86 15.50 -11.69
C ILE A 158 11.54 14.06 -12.16
N PRO A 159 10.70 13.29 -11.44
CA PRO A 159 10.33 11.94 -11.84
C PRO A 159 9.76 11.90 -13.26
N THR A 160 10.22 10.95 -14.07
CA THR A 160 9.72 10.77 -15.44
C THR A 160 8.71 9.63 -15.56
N GLN A 161 8.59 8.77 -14.54
CA GLN A 161 7.55 7.74 -14.48
C GLN A 161 6.60 8.03 -13.33
N MET A 162 5.31 8.06 -13.64
CA MET A 162 4.27 8.38 -12.68
C MET A 162 3.29 7.22 -12.57
N ILE A 163 2.98 6.82 -11.35
CA ILE A 163 1.82 5.98 -11.11
C ILE A 163 0.86 6.75 -10.21
N MET A 164 -0.36 6.98 -10.67
CA MET A 164 -1.34 7.77 -9.95
C MET A 164 -2.48 6.86 -9.53
N ASP A 165 -2.52 6.46 -8.27
CA ASP A 165 -3.62 5.70 -7.68
C ASP A 165 -4.74 6.66 -7.26
N LEU A 166 -5.59 6.99 -8.23
CA LEU A 166 -6.59 8.06 -8.20
C LEU A 166 -7.89 7.69 -7.48
N THR A 167 -8.19 6.41 -7.34
CA THR A 167 -9.35 5.95 -6.56
C THR A 167 -9.19 4.50 -6.14
N PRO A 168 -9.38 4.19 -4.85
CA PRO A 168 -9.49 2.80 -4.41
C PRO A 168 -10.90 2.22 -4.59
N ARG A 169 -11.89 3.04 -4.96
CA ARG A 169 -13.28 2.62 -5.17
C ARG A 169 -13.38 1.75 -6.42
N CYS A 170 -14.19 0.71 -6.33
CA CYS A 170 -14.48 -0.18 -7.44
C CYS A 170 -15.97 -0.53 -7.42
N ASN A 171 -16.59 -0.60 -8.58
CA ASN A 171 -17.99 -0.98 -8.77
C ASN A 171 -18.18 -2.51 -8.85
N LEU A 172 -17.09 -3.28 -8.76
CA LEU A 172 -17.09 -4.74 -8.71
C LEU A 172 -16.61 -5.23 -7.34
N ASN A 173 -16.78 -6.54 -7.07
CA ASN A 173 -16.26 -7.18 -5.86
C ASN A 173 -15.54 -8.50 -6.20
N CYS A 174 -14.48 -8.42 -7.02
CA CYS A 174 -13.81 -9.62 -7.51
C CYS A 174 -13.26 -10.46 -6.35
N ARG A 175 -13.43 -11.79 -6.43
CA ARG A 175 -13.07 -12.72 -5.35
C ARG A 175 -11.58 -12.95 -5.20
N HIS A 176 -10.82 -12.66 -6.25
CA HIS A 176 -9.36 -12.70 -6.29
C HIS A 176 -8.70 -11.31 -6.14
N CYS A 177 -9.46 -10.25 -5.86
CA CYS A 177 -8.92 -8.90 -5.77
C CYS A 177 -8.25 -8.65 -4.41
N GLU A 178 -6.92 -8.47 -4.42
CA GLU A 178 -6.16 -8.20 -3.21
C GLU A 178 -6.69 -6.95 -2.49
N ALA A 179 -6.97 -5.89 -3.24
CA ALA A 179 -7.47 -4.64 -2.66
C ALA A 179 -8.78 -4.82 -1.90
N HIS A 180 -9.65 -5.76 -2.29
CA HIS A 180 -10.94 -5.99 -1.62
C HIS A 180 -10.82 -6.81 -0.34
N HIS A 181 -9.94 -7.81 -0.35
CA HIS A 181 -9.94 -8.84 0.68
C HIS A 181 -8.71 -8.82 1.60
N ASN A 182 -7.65 -8.10 1.22
CA ASN A 182 -6.55 -7.77 2.12
C ASN A 182 -7.00 -6.65 3.07
N LYS A 183 -7.12 -6.96 4.37
CA LYS A 183 -7.63 -6.01 5.38
C LYS A 183 -6.81 -4.72 5.49
N GLU A 184 -5.49 -4.78 5.30
CA GLU A 184 -4.64 -3.61 5.43
C GLU A 184 -4.73 -2.70 4.19
N ILE A 185 -4.85 -3.28 3.00
CA ILE A 185 -5.07 -2.52 1.75
C ILE A 185 -6.51 -2.00 1.71
N SER A 186 -7.48 -2.83 2.10
CA SER A 186 -8.90 -2.47 2.20
C SER A 186 -9.13 -1.29 3.16
N LYS A 187 -8.33 -1.20 4.23
CA LYS A 187 -8.31 0.00 5.07
C LYS A 187 -8.01 1.23 4.21
N ILE A 188 -6.90 1.30 3.48
CA ILE A 188 -6.54 2.44 2.59
C ILE A 188 -7.69 2.80 1.63
N ARG A 189 -8.51 1.83 1.22
CA ARG A 189 -9.65 2.07 0.32
C ARG A 189 -10.77 2.94 0.85
N ASN A 190 -10.91 3.08 2.16
CA ASN A 190 -11.92 3.96 2.76
C ASN A 190 -11.53 5.45 2.71
N LEU A 191 -10.39 5.79 2.10
CA LEU A 191 -10.07 7.19 1.78
C LEU A 191 -10.87 7.57 0.54
N GLU A 192 -11.96 8.31 0.76
CA GLU A 192 -12.94 8.57 -0.29
C GLU A 192 -12.42 9.55 -1.35
N GLU A 193 -11.44 10.41 -1.03
CA GLU A 193 -11.21 11.64 -1.78
C GLU A 193 -9.73 12.05 -1.88
N ASP A 194 -9.36 12.55 -3.08
CA ASP A 194 -8.05 13.13 -3.38
C ASP A 194 -8.06 14.65 -3.18
N TYR A 195 -7.43 15.06 -2.07
CA TYR A 195 -7.30 16.46 -1.66
C TYR A 195 -6.10 17.16 -2.29
N THR A 196 -5.30 16.46 -3.09
CA THR A 196 -4.15 17.05 -3.78
C THR A 196 -4.67 18.02 -4.86
N PRO A 197 -4.23 19.29 -4.85
CA PRO A 197 -4.54 20.24 -5.92
C PRO A 197 -4.11 19.69 -7.29
N VAL A 198 -4.96 19.84 -8.30
CA VAL A 198 -4.66 19.36 -9.66
C VAL A 198 -3.38 20.01 -10.21
N GLU A 199 -3.12 21.25 -9.84
CA GLU A 199 -1.95 22.04 -10.22
C GLU A 199 -0.63 21.38 -9.80
N ARG A 200 -0.68 20.60 -8.70
CA ARG A 200 0.47 19.84 -8.20
C ARG A 200 0.84 18.70 -9.13
N TYR A 201 -0.17 17.99 -9.64
CA TYR A 201 0.02 16.90 -10.60
C TYR A 201 0.34 17.41 -12.00
N GLN A 202 -0.35 18.45 -12.48
CA GLN A 202 -0.12 19.06 -13.79
C GLN A 202 1.36 19.43 -13.99
N TYR A 203 1.96 20.05 -12.98
CA TYR A 203 3.37 20.39 -12.99
C TYR A 203 4.29 19.18 -13.19
N LEU A 204 3.93 18.02 -12.63
CA LEU A 204 4.68 16.78 -12.80
C LEU A 204 4.42 16.17 -14.18
N LEU A 205 3.17 16.15 -14.63
CA LEU A 205 2.74 15.56 -15.90
C LEU A 205 3.45 16.18 -17.12
N ASP A 206 3.90 17.43 -17.03
CA ASP A 206 4.71 18.10 -18.06
C ASP A 206 6.07 17.42 -18.30
N TYR A 207 6.59 16.67 -17.32
CA TYR A 207 7.88 15.98 -17.38
C TYR A 207 7.76 14.45 -17.54
N ALA A 208 6.54 13.90 -17.53
CA ALA A 208 6.33 12.45 -17.56
C ALA A 208 6.69 11.84 -18.93
N ASP A 209 7.42 10.74 -18.93
CA ASP A 209 7.57 9.81 -20.05
C ASP A 209 6.52 8.69 -20.00
N PHE A 210 6.06 8.33 -18.80
CA PHE A 210 5.13 7.24 -18.57
C PHE A 210 4.17 7.60 -17.45
N ILE A 211 2.87 7.35 -17.65
CA ILE A 211 1.82 7.56 -16.65
C ILE A 211 0.95 6.31 -16.57
N TYR A 212 0.94 5.67 -15.41
CA TYR A 212 -0.04 4.65 -15.06
C TYR A 212 -1.17 5.29 -14.24
N LEU A 213 -2.35 5.38 -14.84
CA LEU A 213 -3.57 5.78 -14.16
C LEU A 213 -4.23 4.58 -13.46
N ASN A 214 -4.17 4.59 -12.14
CA ASN A 214 -4.85 3.72 -11.18
C ASN A 214 -4.35 2.27 -11.12
N ILE A 215 -3.73 1.89 -9.99
CA ILE A 215 -3.32 0.49 -9.73
C ILE A 215 -4.44 -0.28 -9.03
N SER A 216 -5.11 0.37 -8.07
CA SER A 216 -6.18 -0.19 -7.26
C SER A 216 -7.52 0.41 -7.65
N GLY A 217 -8.63 -0.27 -7.33
CA GLY A 217 -9.97 0.24 -7.66
C GLY A 217 -10.34 0.18 -9.15
N GLU A 218 -11.26 1.03 -9.57
CA GLU A 218 -11.71 1.22 -10.96
C GLU A 218 -11.44 2.66 -11.42
N PRO A 219 -10.53 2.91 -12.38
CA PRO A 219 -10.15 4.26 -12.80
C PRO A 219 -11.33 5.11 -13.24
N LEU A 220 -12.29 4.52 -13.97
CA LEU A 220 -13.44 5.26 -14.54
C LEU A 220 -14.43 5.76 -13.48
N MET A 221 -14.30 5.34 -12.21
CA MET A 221 -15.06 5.90 -11.09
C MET A 221 -14.53 7.25 -10.59
N SER A 222 -13.29 7.60 -10.93
CA SER A 222 -12.65 8.83 -10.45
C SER A 222 -12.82 9.97 -11.46
N PRO A 223 -13.40 11.12 -11.07
CA PRO A 223 -13.33 12.33 -11.87
C PRO A 223 -11.89 12.73 -12.20
N ARG A 224 -10.94 12.49 -11.28
CA ARG A 224 -9.52 12.82 -11.46
C ARG A 224 -8.87 12.07 -12.61
N PHE A 225 -9.35 10.86 -12.94
CA PHE A 225 -8.87 10.12 -14.11
C PHE A 225 -9.07 10.95 -15.38
N TRP A 226 -10.25 11.56 -15.49
CA TRP A 226 -10.61 12.40 -16.62
C TRP A 226 -9.87 13.74 -16.60
N ASP A 227 -9.69 14.37 -15.43
CA ASP A 227 -8.92 15.62 -15.32
C ASP A 227 -7.47 15.43 -15.78
N VAL A 228 -6.83 14.32 -15.39
CA VAL A 228 -5.46 13.99 -15.83
C VAL A 228 -5.43 13.71 -17.33
N LEU A 229 -6.39 12.94 -17.84
CA LEU A 229 -6.47 12.64 -19.27
C LEU A 229 -6.66 13.92 -20.11
N ASP A 230 -7.59 14.79 -19.70
CA ASP A 230 -7.87 16.05 -20.39
C ASP A 230 -6.64 16.97 -20.37
N TYR A 231 -5.88 17.00 -19.26
CA TYR A 231 -4.62 17.75 -19.19
C TYR A 231 -3.55 17.17 -20.13
N VAL A 232 -3.33 15.86 -20.08
CA VAL A 232 -2.33 15.20 -20.93
C VAL A 232 -2.68 15.40 -22.40
N ASP A 233 -3.95 15.25 -22.79
CA ASP A 233 -4.42 15.45 -24.16
C ASP A 233 -4.18 16.90 -24.65
N ALA A 234 -4.37 17.89 -23.77
CA ALA A 234 -4.13 19.30 -24.07
C ALA A 234 -2.65 19.71 -24.07
N SER A 235 -1.77 18.96 -23.37
CA SER A 235 -0.34 19.27 -23.29
C SER A 235 0.42 18.94 -24.59
N ASP A 236 1.59 19.55 -24.80
CA ASP A 236 2.49 19.16 -25.90
C ASP A 236 3.26 17.85 -25.58
N ASN A 237 3.30 17.46 -24.30
CA ASN A 237 3.91 16.22 -23.86
C ASN A 237 3.12 15.00 -24.39
N LYS A 238 3.83 13.91 -24.66
CA LYS A 238 3.27 12.65 -25.18
C LYS A 238 3.81 11.47 -24.37
N PRO A 239 3.42 11.36 -23.09
CA PRO A 239 3.79 10.23 -22.27
C PRO A 239 3.13 8.94 -22.79
N GLU A 240 3.77 7.81 -22.55
CA GLU A 240 3.09 6.52 -22.64
C GLU A 240 2.03 6.44 -21.54
N LEU A 241 0.75 6.35 -21.93
CA LEU A 241 -0.36 6.21 -21.01
C LEU A 241 -0.72 4.73 -20.81
N PHE A 242 -0.84 4.32 -19.56
CA PHE A 242 -1.24 2.98 -19.16
C PHE A 242 -2.41 3.05 -18.17
N THR A 243 -3.46 2.26 -18.39
CA THR A 243 -4.57 2.10 -17.46
C THR A 243 -5.19 0.73 -17.60
N VAL A 244 -5.68 0.15 -16.50
CA VAL A 244 -6.45 -1.09 -16.51
C VAL A 244 -7.85 -0.81 -15.96
N THR A 245 -8.88 -1.00 -16.78
CA THR A 245 -10.28 -0.91 -16.36
C THR A 245 -10.91 -2.30 -16.25
N ASN A 246 -11.94 -2.43 -15.41
CA ASN A 246 -12.79 -3.61 -15.39
C ASN A 246 -13.81 -3.64 -16.54
N GLY A 247 -13.99 -2.53 -17.28
CA GLY A 247 -14.82 -2.45 -18.49
C GLY A 247 -16.32 -2.21 -18.26
N ILE A 248 -16.83 -2.27 -17.03
CA ILE A 248 -18.27 -2.09 -16.75
C ILE A 248 -18.71 -0.63 -16.90
N LEU A 249 -17.85 0.32 -16.54
CA LEU A 249 -18.13 1.76 -16.68
C LEU A 249 -17.66 2.34 -18.02
N LEU A 250 -17.21 1.49 -18.93
CA LEU A 250 -16.80 1.86 -20.29
C LEU A 250 -18.05 2.01 -21.19
N ASP A 251 -19.00 2.85 -20.76
CA ASP A 251 -20.16 3.18 -21.56
C ASP A 251 -19.78 3.94 -22.85
N GLU A 252 -20.75 4.23 -23.69
CA GLU A 252 -20.51 4.88 -24.99
C GLU A 252 -19.79 6.23 -24.84
N LYS A 253 -20.11 6.99 -23.79
CA LYS A 253 -19.46 8.28 -23.52
C LYS A 253 -18.00 8.10 -23.09
N ALA A 254 -17.73 7.16 -22.19
CA ALA A 254 -16.38 6.85 -21.73
C ALA A 254 -15.52 6.28 -22.87
N ALA A 255 -16.08 5.35 -23.66
CA ALA A 255 -15.43 4.77 -24.82
C ALA A 255 -15.08 5.84 -25.87
N ASP A 256 -16.02 6.73 -26.19
CA ASP A 256 -15.78 7.84 -27.11
C ASP A 256 -14.64 8.74 -26.63
N ARG A 257 -14.59 9.08 -25.34
CA ARG A 257 -13.48 9.86 -24.78
C ARG A 257 -12.14 9.15 -24.91
N ILE A 258 -12.08 7.86 -24.59
CA ILE A 258 -10.85 7.05 -24.67
C ILE A 258 -10.36 6.92 -26.13
N VAL A 259 -11.27 6.75 -27.09
CA VAL A 259 -10.91 6.67 -28.53
C VAL A 259 -10.32 7.99 -29.05
N HIS A 260 -10.69 9.12 -28.43
CA HIS A 260 -10.23 10.45 -28.81
C HIS A 260 -9.02 10.95 -28.03
N SER A 261 -8.57 10.23 -27.00
CA SER A 261 -7.42 10.63 -26.20
C SER A 261 -6.09 10.15 -26.79
N LYS A 262 -4.99 10.49 -26.11
CA LYS A 262 -3.63 10.04 -26.43
C LYS A 262 -3.32 8.60 -26.02
N PHE A 263 -4.29 7.82 -25.53
CA PHE A 263 -4.05 6.41 -25.24
C PHE A 263 -3.64 5.66 -26.52
N GLU A 264 -2.47 5.02 -26.49
CA GLU A 264 -2.05 4.08 -27.52
C GLU A 264 -2.63 2.69 -27.26
N ARG A 265 -2.79 2.34 -25.99
CA ARG A 265 -3.23 1.02 -25.51
C ARG A 265 -4.18 1.19 -24.33
N ILE A 266 -5.25 0.41 -24.30
CA ILE A 266 -6.12 0.25 -23.13
C ILE A 266 -6.27 -1.20 -22.73
N TYR A 267 -6.19 -1.46 -21.43
CA TYR A 267 -6.25 -2.81 -20.87
C TYR A 267 -7.58 -3.01 -20.16
N ILE A 268 -8.28 -4.10 -20.50
CA ILE A 268 -9.60 -4.42 -19.97
C ILE A 268 -9.55 -5.79 -19.30
N SER A 269 -9.85 -5.82 -18.00
CA SER A 269 -9.85 -7.08 -17.24
C SER A 269 -11.03 -7.97 -17.62
N MET A 270 -10.76 -9.25 -17.86
CA MET A 270 -11.74 -10.28 -18.24
C MET A 270 -11.37 -11.60 -17.55
N ASP A 271 -12.16 -12.05 -16.58
CA ASP A 271 -11.87 -13.31 -15.84
C ASP A 271 -13.09 -14.23 -15.86
N GLY A 272 -13.49 -14.64 -17.06
CA GLY A 272 -14.67 -15.47 -17.31
C GLY A 272 -15.30 -15.12 -18.65
N THR A 273 -15.76 -16.15 -19.36
CA THR A 273 -16.30 -16.08 -20.73
C THR A 273 -17.80 -16.39 -20.78
N SER A 274 -18.37 -16.74 -19.63
CA SER A 274 -19.80 -16.99 -19.43
C SER A 274 -20.36 -16.09 -18.34
N ASP A 275 -21.66 -15.82 -18.37
CA ASP A 275 -22.36 -15.04 -17.32
C ASP A 275 -22.11 -15.63 -15.93
N LEU A 276 -22.11 -16.97 -15.82
CA LEU A 276 -21.93 -17.69 -14.57
C LEU A 276 -20.51 -17.49 -14.02
N THR A 277 -19.48 -17.78 -14.82
CA THR A 277 -18.07 -17.69 -14.40
C THR A 277 -17.69 -16.24 -14.12
N TYR A 278 -18.10 -15.30 -14.98
CA TYR A 278 -17.85 -13.88 -14.79
C TYR A 278 -18.50 -13.34 -13.50
N LYS A 279 -19.77 -13.70 -13.23
CA LYS A 279 -20.46 -13.33 -11.98
C LYS A 279 -19.80 -13.97 -10.75
N ARG A 280 -19.33 -15.21 -10.86
CA ARG A 280 -18.58 -15.92 -9.79
C ARG A 280 -17.21 -15.32 -9.53
N LEU A 281 -16.49 -14.83 -10.53
CA LEU A 281 -15.14 -14.31 -10.30
C LEU A 281 -15.11 -12.81 -10.02
N ARG A 282 -15.89 -12.02 -10.77
CA ARG A 282 -15.86 -10.55 -10.72
C ARG A 282 -17.10 -9.92 -10.09
N GLY A 283 -18.23 -10.62 -10.08
CA GLY A 283 -19.50 -10.12 -9.52
C GLY A 283 -20.21 -9.08 -10.38
N GLY A 284 -19.77 -8.89 -11.62
CA GLY A 284 -20.36 -7.95 -12.58
C GLY A 284 -21.35 -8.59 -13.56
N ASP A 285 -21.93 -7.76 -14.43
CA ASP A 285 -22.78 -8.18 -15.54
C ASP A 285 -21.93 -8.36 -16.81
N PHE A 286 -21.83 -9.60 -17.27
CA PHE A 286 -21.01 -9.96 -18.44
C PHE A 286 -21.60 -9.45 -19.76
N GLY A 287 -22.92 -9.34 -19.87
CA GLY A 287 -23.59 -8.76 -21.03
C GLY A 287 -23.26 -7.27 -21.19
N VAL A 288 -23.29 -6.52 -20.09
CA VAL A 288 -22.84 -5.12 -20.06
C VAL A 288 -21.37 -5.00 -20.44
N TRP A 289 -20.52 -5.83 -19.84
CA TRP A 289 -19.10 -5.86 -20.17
C TRP A 289 -18.85 -6.11 -21.67
N LYS A 290 -19.48 -7.16 -22.23
CA LYS A 290 -19.35 -7.53 -23.65
C LYS A 290 -19.82 -6.40 -24.57
N LYS A 291 -20.96 -5.77 -24.25
CA LYS A 291 -21.49 -4.61 -25.01
C LYS A 291 -20.47 -3.47 -25.03
N ASN A 292 -19.93 -3.10 -23.88
CA ASN A 292 -19.01 -1.97 -23.72
C ASN A 292 -17.71 -2.19 -24.50
N VAL A 293 -17.09 -3.36 -24.37
CA VAL A 293 -15.85 -3.69 -25.09
C VAL A 293 -16.08 -3.71 -26.60
N LYS A 294 -17.20 -4.31 -27.05
CA LYS A 294 -17.57 -4.34 -28.47
C LYS A 294 -17.76 -2.92 -29.02
N TYR A 295 -18.44 -2.05 -28.27
CA TYR A 295 -18.64 -0.66 -28.67
C TYR A 295 -17.32 0.08 -28.83
N LEU A 296 -16.39 -0.04 -27.86
CA LEU A 296 -15.07 0.56 -27.96
C LEU A 296 -14.33 0.10 -29.22
N ALA A 297 -14.32 -1.22 -29.47
CA ALA A 297 -13.66 -1.80 -30.63
C ALA A 297 -14.27 -1.35 -31.96
N ASP A 298 -15.60 -1.31 -32.05
CA ASP A 298 -16.32 -0.85 -33.24
C ASP A 298 -16.09 0.64 -33.50
N LYS A 299 -16.16 1.46 -32.46
CA LYS A 299 -15.93 2.91 -32.52
C LYS A 299 -14.50 3.22 -33.00
N ARG A 300 -13.51 2.59 -32.38
CA ARG A 300 -12.08 2.69 -32.77
C ARG A 300 -11.88 2.32 -34.23
N THR A 301 -12.53 1.25 -34.70
CA THR A 301 -12.43 0.80 -36.11
C THR A 301 -13.14 1.75 -37.07
N ALA A 302 -14.37 2.16 -36.76
CA ALA A 302 -15.18 3.04 -37.60
C ALA A 302 -14.52 4.39 -37.84
N GLU A 303 -13.76 4.90 -36.86
CA GLU A 303 -13.03 6.17 -36.96
C GLU A 303 -11.57 6.02 -37.40
N GLY A 304 -11.10 4.79 -37.68
CA GLY A 304 -9.72 4.54 -38.12
C GLY A 304 -8.65 4.93 -37.10
N LYS A 305 -8.95 4.79 -35.80
CA LYS A 305 -8.07 5.17 -34.69
C LYS A 305 -7.06 4.05 -34.41
N LYS A 306 -5.87 4.43 -33.92
CA LYS A 306 -4.75 3.51 -33.66
C LYS A 306 -4.74 2.89 -32.24
N LEU A 307 -5.75 3.18 -31.42
CA LEU A 307 -5.86 2.62 -30.08
C LEU A 307 -5.90 1.09 -30.15
N GLU A 308 -4.94 0.45 -29.49
CA GLU A 308 -4.95 -1.00 -29.27
C GLU A 308 -5.78 -1.34 -28.03
N ILE A 309 -6.61 -2.38 -28.14
CA ILE A 309 -7.48 -2.87 -27.08
C ILE A 309 -6.95 -4.23 -26.63
N HIS A 310 -6.52 -4.30 -25.37
CA HIS A 310 -5.89 -5.49 -24.80
C HIS A 310 -6.81 -6.07 -23.72
N LEU A 311 -7.16 -7.34 -23.84
CA LEU A 311 -7.84 -8.06 -22.77
C LEU A 311 -6.82 -8.66 -21.81
N HIS A 312 -7.04 -8.49 -20.52
CA HIS A 312 -6.24 -9.09 -19.46
C HIS A 312 -7.02 -10.19 -18.77
N HIS A 313 -6.60 -11.44 -18.99
CA HIS A 313 -7.19 -12.63 -18.39
C HIS A 313 -6.31 -13.18 -17.27
N THR A 314 -6.75 -13.00 -16.03
CA THR A 314 -6.15 -13.57 -14.83
C THR A 314 -6.78 -14.93 -14.55
N VAL A 315 -6.05 -15.98 -14.88
CA VAL A 315 -6.52 -17.36 -14.83
C VAL A 315 -6.52 -17.86 -13.38
N SER A 316 -7.71 -18.28 -12.95
CA SER A 316 -7.95 -19.04 -11.73
C SER A 316 -8.40 -20.45 -12.07
N ARG A 317 -8.49 -21.35 -11.09
CA ARG A 317 -9.04 -22.69 -11.33
C ARG A 317 -10.45 -22.65 -11.93
N GLU A 318 -11.32 -21.74 -11.49
CA GLU A 318 -12.69 -21.58 -12.04
C GLU A 318 -12.71 -21.17 -13.53
N SER A 319 -11.69 -20.45 -14.03
CA SER A 319 -11.65 -19.98 -15.43
C SER A 319 -10.66 -20.72 -16.31
N LEU A 320 -9.89 -21.65 -15.76
CA LEU A 320 -8.77 -22.30 -16.47
C LEU A 320 -9.23 -22.94 -17.79
N GLU A 321 -10.28 -23.75 -17.76
CA GLU A 321 -10.81 -24.44 -18.95
C GLU A 321 -11.52 -23.47 -19.93
N GLU A 322 -11.85 -22.26 -19.50
CA GLU A 322 -12.43 -21.21 -20.36
C GLU A 322 -11.38 -20.39 -21.11
N THR A 323 -10.08 -20.59 -20.86
CA THR A 323 -9.01 -19.77 -21.45
C THR A 323 -9.05 -19.76 -22.98
N MET A 324 -9.35 -20.89 -23.62
CA MET A 324 -9.51 -20.96 -25.08
C MET A 324 -10.71 -20.13 -25.57
N LEU A 325 -11.84 -20.22 -24.86
CA LEU A 325 -13.03 -19.43 -25.16
C LEU A 325 -12.77 -17.93 -24.98
N ALA A 326 -11.85 -17.56 -24.08
CA ALA A 326 -11.46 -16.17 -23.86
C ALA A 326 -10.73 -15.60 -25.09
N VAL A 327 -9.88 -16.40 -25.74
CA VAL A 327 -9.23 -16.01 -27.01
C VAL A 327 -10.27 -15.87 -28.12
N GLN A 328 -11.20 -16.82 -28.25
CA GLN A 328 -12.26 -16.75 -29.27
C GLN A 328 -13.18 -15.54 -29.07
N LEU A 329 -13.51 -15.22 -27.82
CA LEU A 329 -14.28 -14.04 -27.47
C LEU A 329 -13.52 -12.75 -27.82
N ALA A 330 -12.20 -12.73 -27.61
CA ALA A 330 -11.35 -11.61 -28.04
C ALA A 330 -11.46 -11.38 -29.55
N GLU A 331 -11.41 -12.46 -30.36
CA GLU A 331 -11.60 -12.36 -31.81
C GLU A 331 -12.99 -11.86 -32.20
N GLU A 332 -14.04 -12.34 -31.52
CA GLU A 332 -15.42 -11.91 -31.74
C GLU A 332 -15.60 -10.41 -31.45
N LEU A 333 -14.95 -9.94 -30.39
CA LEU A 333 -15.01 -8.54 -29.95
C LEU A 333 -14.22 -7.59 -30.85
N GLY A 334 -13.31 -8.10 -31.68
CA GLY A 334 -12.46 -7.27 -32.53
C GLY A 334 -11.41 -6.49 -31.75
N VAL A 335 -10.91 -7.06 -30.64
CA VAL A 335 -9.77 -6.52 -29.88
C VAL A 335 -8.46 -6.94 -30.54
N ASP A 336 -7.32 -6.38 -30.09
CA ASP A 336 -6.03 -6.57 -30.75
C ASP A 336 -5.17 -7.64 -30.07
N ARG A 337 -5.30 -7.77 -28.74
CA ARG A 337 -4.48 -8.66 -27.92
C ARG A 337 -5.25 -9.24 -26.75
N ILE A 338 -4.90 -10.46 -26.35
CA ILE A 338 -5.26 -11.04 -25.05
C ILE A 338 -4.00 -11.48 -24.32
N VAL A 339 -3.84 -11.01 -23.08
CA VAL A 339 -2.75 -11.37 -22.17
C VAL A 339 -3.30 -12.32 -21.11
N VAL A 340 -2.79 -13.55 -21.11
CA VAL A 340 -3.18 -14.64 -20.21
C VAL A 340 -2.11 -14.78 -19.13
N ARG A 341 -2.49 -14.61 -17.87
CA ARG A 341 -1.59 -14.63 -16.71
C ARG A 341 -2.16 -15.42 -15.54
N PRO A 342 -1.33 -16.09 -14.72
CA PRO A 342 -1.82 -16.78 -13.53
C PRO A 342 -2.17 -15.77 -12.41
N LEU A 343 -2.90 -16.24 -11.40
CA LEU A 343 -3.02 -15.55 -10.11
C LEU A 343 -1.65 -15.32 -9.46
N TYR A 344 -1.54 -14.26 -8.66
CA TYR A 344 -0.31 -14.01 -7.89
C TYR A 344 -0.20 -14.97 -6.71
N GLU A 345 0.97 -15.59 -6.55
CA GLU A 345 1.28 -16.56 -5.48
C GLU A 345 1.92 -15.93 -4.24
N GLU A 346 2.21 -14.63 -4.27
CA GLU A 346 2.96 -13.94 -3.21
C GLU A 346 2.16 -12.80 -2.58
N ILE A 347 0.86 -13.02 -2.41
CA ILE A 347 -0.02 -12.05 -1.73
C ILE A 347 -0.01 -12.32 -0.23
N ALA A 348 0.33 -11.32 0.57
CA ALA A 348 0.28 -11.44 2.02
C ALA A 348 -1.14 -11.73 2.52
N GLY A 349 -1.32 -12.77 3.34
CA GLY A 349 -2.60 -13.15 3.93
C GLY A 349 -3.47 -14.06 3.06
N MET A 350 -3.04 -14.39 1.84
CA MET A 350 -3.82 -15.20 0.89
C MET A 350 -4.12 -16.62 1.41
N GLU A 351 -3.29 -17.16 2.30
CA GLU A 351 -3.40 -18.50 2.85
C GLU A 351 -4.67 -18.74 3.67
N THR A 352 -5.33 -17.66 4.11
CA THR A 352 -6.62 -17.71 4.83
C THR A 352 -7.77 -17.05 4.07
N TRP A 353 -7.52 -16.61 2.83
CA TRP A 353 -8.48 -15.84 2.06
C TRP A 353 -9.61 -16.73 1.53
N ARG A 354 -10.78 -16.59 2.18
CA ARG A 354 -12.04 -17.25 1.82
C ARG A 354 -13.10 -16.18 1.53
N VAL A 355 -13.82 -16.33 0.42
CA VAL A 355 -14.93 -15.44 0.02
C VAL A 355 -16.13 -16.29 -0.39
N PRO A 356 -17.35 -16.00 0.08
CA PRO A 356 -18.55 -16.70 -0.40
C PRO A 356 -18.67 -16.62 -1.93
N MET A 357 -18.82 -17.76 -2.59
CA MET A 357 -18.93 -17.83 -4.06
C MET A 357 -20.37 -18.00 -4.51
N ASP A 358 -21.03 -19.04 -4.04
CA ASP A 358 -22.45 -19.32 -4.20
C ASP A 358 -22.98 -19.97 -2.91
N GLU A 359 -24.25 -20.41 -2.88
CA GLU A 359 -24.91 -20.91 -1.67
C GLU A 359 -24.14 -22.05 -0.98
N ASP A 360 -23.43 -22.87 -1.77
CA ASP A 360 -22.77 -24.09 -1.30
C ASP A 360 -21.24 -24.08 -1.41
N ARG A 361 -20.65 -23.03 -2.02
CA ARG A 361 -19.20 -22.97 -2.27
C ARG A 361 -18.57 -21.67 -1.81
N GLU A 362 -17.34 -21.79 -1.32
CA GLU A 362 -16.46 -20.67 -1.03
C GLU A 362 -15.32 -20.63 -2.04
N TYR A 363 -14.96 -19.42 -2.46
CA TYR A 363 -13.72 -19.16 -3.17
C TYR A 363 -12.59 -19.12 -2.14
N PHE A 364 -11.76 -20.16 -2.10
CA PHE A 364 -10.55 -20.20 -1.29
C PHE A 364 -9.33 -19.93 -2.17
N TYR A 365 -8.66 -18.78 -1.96
CA TYR A 365 -7.64 -18.28 -2.90
C TYR A 365 -6.53 -19.30 -3.25
N PRO A 366 -5.96 -20.06 -2.29
CA PRO A 366 -4.93 -21.06 -2.60
C PRO A 366 -5.41 -22.17 -3.54
N GLN A 367 -6.65 -22.63 -3.41
CA GLN A 367 -7.25 -23.63 -4.33
C GLN A 367 -7.37 -23.14 -5.77
N GLN A 368 -7.22 -21.84 -6.01
CA GLN A 368 -7.47 -21.23 -7.30
C GLN A 368 -6.19 -21.08 -8.12
N MET A 369 -5.03 -21.33 -7.51
CA MET A 369 -3.74 -21.26 -8.17
C MET A 369 -3.60 -22.41 -9.18
N THR A 370 -3.21 -22.07 -10.40
CA THR A 370 -3.03 -23.03 -11.50
C THR A 370 -1.90 -24.02 -11.24
N THR A 371 -0.95 -23.68 -10.35
CA THR A 371 0.15 -24.55 -9.93
C THR A 371 -0.31 -25.82 -9.24
N TYR A 372 -1.51 -25.85 -8.64
CA TYR A 372 -2.10 -27.08 -8.07
C TYR A 372 -2.76 -28.00 -9.10
N TYR A 373 -2.74 -27.61 -10.37
CA TYR A 373 -3.32 -28.33 -11.50
C TYR A 373 -2.31 -28.38 -12.67
N PRO A 374 -1.10 -28.90 -12.47
CA PRO A 374 -0.02 -28.81 -13.44
C PRO A 374 -0.34 -29.47 -14.78
N HIS A 375 -0.98 -30.64 -14.79
CA HIS A 375 -1.28 -31.35 -16.04
C HIS A 375 -2.38 -30.64 -16.83
N LEU A 376 -3.47 -30.26 -16.17
CA LEU A 376 -4.54 -29.48 -16.77
C LEU A 376 -4.03 -28.12 -17.27
N THR A 377 -3.27 -27.40 -16.45
CA THR A 377 -2.74 -26.08 -16.81
C THR A 377 -1.83 -26.19 -18.03
N LYS A 378 -0.87 -27.13 -18.02
CA LYS A 378 0.04 -27.34 -19.15
C LYS A 378 -0.74 -27.62 -20.44
N ARG A 379 -1.68 -28.57 -20.38
CA ARG A 379 -2.49 -28.94 -21.56
C ARG A 379 -3.22 -27.72 -22.13
N ILE A 380 -3.95 -26.98 -21.30
CA ILE A 380 -4.71 -25.82 -21.75
C ILE A 380 -3.80 -24.73 -22.32
N MET A 381 -2.68 -24.41 -21.66
CA MET A 381 -1.77 -23.37 -22.15
C MET A 381 -1.09 -23.77 -23.47
N ASP A 382 -0.74 -25.05 -23.64
CA ASP A 382 -0.20 -25.56 -24.90
C ASP A 382 -1.24 -25.47 -26.04
N GLU A 383 -2.50 -25.83 -25.76
CA GLU A 383 -3.62 -25.68 -26.70
C GLU A 383 -3.82 -24.21 -27.08
N VAL A 384 -3.85 -23.30 -26.10
CA VAL A 384 -4.02 -21.84 -26.31
C VAL A 384 -2.88 -21.27 -27.15
N ARG A 385 -1.64 -21.66 -26.89
CA ARG A 385 -0.47 -21.25 -27.70
C ARG A 385 -0.58 -21.74 -29.14
N GLU A 386 -1.00 -22.98 -29.34
CA GLU A 386 -1.15 -23.54 -30.69
C GLU A 386 -2.26 -22.81 -31.46
N PHE A 387 -3.41 -22.60 -30.83
CA PHE A 387 -4.51 -21.84 -31.42
C PHE A 387 -4.08 -20.39 -31.74
N GLY A 388 -3.36 -19.75 -30.81
CA GLY A 388 -2.85 -18.39 -30.94
C GLY A 388 -1.98 -18.15 -32.17
N LYS A 389 -1.29 -19.17 -32.71
CA LYS A 389 -0.51 -19.07 -33.97
C LYS A 389 -1.39 -18.78 -35.19
N THR A 390 -2.66 -19.15 -35.13
CA THR A 390 -3.63 -18.98 -36.22
C THR A 390 -4.70 -17.94 -35.92
N SER A 391 -4.72 -17.40 -34.70
CA SER A 391 -5.67 -16.39 -34.28
C SER A 391 -5.39 -15.05 -34.95
N ARG A 392 -6.45 -14.27 -35.18
CA ARG A 392 -6.36 -12.87 -35.63
C ARG A 392 -6.03 -11.91 -34.48
N VAL A 393 -6.17 -12.37 -33.24
CA VAL A 393 -5.80 -11.63 -32.03
C VAL A 393 -4.41 -12.09 -31.59
N THR A 394 -3.58 -11.16 -31.13
CA THR A 394 -2.29 -11.55 -30.55
C THR A 394 -2.52 -12.21 -29.18
N VAL A 395 -2.01 -13.41 -28.98
CA VAL A 395 -2.17 -14.18 -27.73
C VAL A 395 -0.86 -14.22 -26.97
N ASP A 396 -0.80 -13.56 -25.82
CA ASP A 396 0.36 -13.58 -24.93
C ASP A 396 0.08 -14.46 -23.72
N VAL A 397 0.66 -15.65 -23.70
CA VAL A 397 0.59 -16.55 -22.54
C VAL A 397 1.83 -16.36 -21.69
N SER A 398 1.65 -16.00 -20.41
CA SER A 398 2.76 -15.78 -19.48
C SER A 398 3.64 -17.03 -19.29
N ASP A 399 4.96 -16.87 -19.38
CA ASP A 399 5.94 -17.93 -19.10
C ASP A 399 5.86 -18.46 -17.65
N ARG A 400 5.22 -17.70 -16.74
CA ARG A 400 4.96 -18.14 -15.36
C ARG A 400 4.12 -19.41 -15.29
N PHE A 401 3.31 -19.68 -16.32
CA PHE A 401 2.56 -20.94 -16.39
C PHE A 401 3.45 -22.15 -16.58
N ASP A 402 4.64 -22.06 -17.18
CA ASP A 402 5.53 -23.23 -17.28
C ASP A 402 6.56 -23.25 -16.15
N ALA A 403 7.04 -22.07 -15.73
CA ALA A 403 8.07 -21.95 -14.71
C ALA A 403 7.66 -22.50 -13.33
N ASN A 404 6.36 -22.49 -13.03
CA ASN A 404 5.84 -22.82 -11.70
C ASN A 404 5.17 -24.21 -11.62
N LEU A 405 5.15 -25.01 -12.70
CA LEU A 405 4.50 -26.32 -12.68
C LEU A 405 5.46 -27.43 -12.24
N ASP A 406 5.00 -28.22 -11.27
CA ASP A 406 5.62 -29.50 -10.95
C ASP A 406 4.87 -30.61 -11.70
N MET A 407 5.43 -31.07 -12.81
CA MET A 407 4.82 -32.15 -13.62
C MET A 407 4.95 -33.55 -12.99
N SER A 408 5.58 -33.66 -11.81
CA SER A 408 5.72 -34.93 -11.08
C SER A 408 4.55 -35.22 -10.13
N VAL A 409 3.66 -34.25 -9.94
CA VAL A 409 2.49 -34.37 -9.06
C VAL A 409 1.19 -34.31 -9.85
N GLU A 410 0.21 -35.10 -9.43
CA GLU A 410 -1.11 -35.13 -10.03
C GLU A 410 -1.92 -33.86 -9.70
N ASP A 411 -2.85 -33.51 -10.59
CA ASP A 411 -3.79 -32.43 -10.37
C ASP A 411 -4.65 -32.70 -9.13
N ILE A 412 -4.81 -31.70 -8.26
CA ILE A 412 -5.71 -31.82 -7.12
C ILE A 412 -7.17 -31.90 -7.64
N PRO A 413 -8.06 -32.72 -7.06
CA PRO A 413 -9.47 -32.71 -7.44
C PRO A 413 -10.12 -31.33 -7.21
N TYR A 414 -11.07 -30.96 -8.05
CA TYR A 414 -11.81 -29.69 -7.92
C TYR A 414 -13.25 -29.84 -8.43
N PRO A 415 -14.27 -29.30 -7.72
CA PRO A 415 -14.18 -28.62 -6.42
C PRO A 415 -14.03 -29.60 -5.25
N ILE A 416 -13.36 -29.16 -4.18
CA ILE A 416 -13.23 -29.89 -2.90
C ILE A 416 -13.28 -28.89 -1.73
N SER A 417 -13.54 -29.38 -0.51
CA SER A 417 -13.51 -28.54 0.70
C SER A 417 -12.11 -28.00 0.98
N VAL A 418 -12.02 -26.92 1.77
CA VAL A 418 -10.76 -26.32 2.19
C VAL A 418 -9.93 -27.32 3.01
N GLU A 419 -10.60 -28.13 3.82
CA GLU A 419 -10.02 -29.17 4.65
C GLU A 419 -9.38 -30.27 3.78
N GLU A 420 -10.12 -30.79 2.80
CA GLU A 420 -9.61 -31.78 1.85
C GLU A 420 -8.43 -31.23 1.04
N PHE A 421 -8.52 -29.99 0.56
CA PHE A 421 -7.41 -29.37 -0.18
C PHE A 421 -6.15 -29.22 0.68
N ASN A 422 -6.29 -28.80 1.93
CA ASN A 422 -5.15 -28.70 2.83
C ASN A 422 -4.53 -30.07 3.12
N GLU A 423 -5.33 -31.13 3.15
CA GLU A 423 -4.82 -32.51 3.23
C GLU A 423 -4.00 -32.89 1.99
N TYR A 424 -4.51 -32.64 0.79
CA TYR A 424 -3.77 -32.85 -0.46
C TYR A 424 -2.47 -32.03 -0.49
N ARG A 425 -2.56 -30.73 -0.21
CA ARG A 425 -1.43 -29.80 -0.18
C ARG A 425 -0.38 -30.19 0.85
N SER A 426 -0.77 -30.74 2.00
CA SER A 426 0.19 -31.18 3.02
C SER A 426 1.10 -32.32 2.55
N LYS A 427 0.62 -33.13 1.58
CA LYS A 427 1.33 -34.25 0.97
C LYS A 427 2.15 -33.83 -0.25
N TRP A 428 1.94 -32.60 -0.76
CA TRP A 428 2.70 -32.08 -1.89
C TRP A 428 4.17 -31.86 -1.51
N PRO A 429 5.12 -32.21 -2.39
CA PRO A 429 6.53 -31.98 -2.17
C PRO A 429 6.79 -30.49 -2.01
N LYS A 430 7.40 -30.09 -0.88
CA LYS A 430 7.92 -28.73 -0.74
C LYS A 430 9.13 -28.59 -1.68
N PRO A 431 9.21 -27.52 -2.51
CA PRO A 431 10.36 -27.32 -3.37
C PRO A 431 11.65 -27.29 -2.53
N LYS A 432 12.57 -28.21 -2.82
CA LYS A 432 13.87 -28.37 -2.15
C LYS A 432 14.95 -27.48 -2.77
N ASN A 433 14.62 -26.25 -3.14
CA ASN A 433 15.63 -25.36 -3.70
C ASN A 433 16.40 -24.69 -2.56
N VAL A 434 17.37 -25.43 -2.00
CA VAL A 434 18.42 -24.85 -1.16
C VAL A 434 19.39 -24.14 -2.10
N ILE A 435 19.13 -22.86 -2.36
CA ILE A 435 19.99 -22.01 -3.18
C ILE A 435 21.20 -21.63 -2.32
N GLN A 436 22.43 -21.93 -2.75
CA GLN A 436 23.63 -21.61 -1.95
C GLN A 436 24.16 -20.20 -2.16
N GLU A 437 23.96 -19.62 -3.35
CA GLU A 437 24.35 -18.25 -3.71
C GLU A 437 23.43 -17.69 -4.80
N VAL A 438 23.34 -16.35 -4.92
CA VAL A 438 22.61 -15.70 -6.02
C VAL A 438 23.36 -15.96 -7.33
N PRO A 439 22.75 -16.62 -8.32
CA PRO A 439 23.41 -16.90 -9.60
C PRO A 439 23.82 -15.65 -10.36
N GLN A 440 24.88 -15.71 -11.16
CA GLN A 440 25.36 -14.56 -11.93
C GLN A 440 24.29 -13.99 -12.88
N HIS A 441 23.47 -14.82 -13.53
CA HIS A 441 22.38 -14.33 -14.39
C HIS A 441 21.32 -13.51 -13.64
N ALA A 442 21.14 -13.77 -12.34
CA ALA A 442 20.24 -13.01 -11.49
C ALA A 442 20.88 -11.68 -11.04
N LYS A 443 22.22 -11.64 -10.93
CA LYS A 443 22.99 -10.40 -10.72
C LYS A 443 23.07 -9.54 -11.99
N ASP A 444 23.13 -10.19 -13.15
CA ASP A 444 23.12 -9.58 -14.48
C ASP A 444 21.72 -9.09 -14.89
N TYR A 445 20.68 -9.45 -14.13
CA TYR A 445 19.32 -8.98 -14.36
C TYR A 445 19.27 -7.45 -14.26
N ALA A 446 18.53 -6.82 -15.16
CA ALA A 446 18.46 -5.36 -15.26
C ALA A 446 18.18 -4.73 -13.89
N LEU A 447 19.06 -3.81 -13.48
CA LEU A 447 18.92 -3.07 -12.23
C LEU A 447 17.54 -2.39 -12.18
N CYS A 448 16.85 -2.52 -11.05
CA CYS A 448 15.58 -1.83 -10.85
C CYS A 448 15.80 -0.32 -10.99
N LYS A 449 15.09 0.31 -11.93
CA LYS A 449 15.24 1.73 -12.26
C LYS A 449 14.36 2.63 -11.41
N TYR A 450 13.26 2.07 -10.89
CA TYR A 450 12.18 2.81 -10.24
C TYR A 450 12.65 3.78 -9.14
N PRO A 451 13.62 3.42 -8.28
CA PRO A 451 14.09 4.36 -7.27
C PRO A 451 14.66 5.66 -7.84
N TRP A 452 15.11 5.72 -9.09
CA TRP A 452 15.67 6.94 -9.71
C TRP A 452 14.66 7.79 -10.47
N ASN A 453 13.56 7.21 -10.93
CA ASN A 453 12.68 7.91 -11.88
C ASN A 453 11.18 7.67 -11.71
N LEU A 454 10.77 6.74 -10.83
CA LEU A 454 9.37 6.46 -10.53
C LEU A 454 8.93 7.22 -9.30
N MET A 455 7.78 7.88 -9.39
CA MET A 455 7.01 8.29 -8.22
C MET A 455 5.56 7.83 -8.36
N MET A 456 5.12 7.08 -7.37
CA MET A 456 3.74 6.65 -7.21
C MET A 456 3.02 7.59 -6.23
N PHE A 457 1.80 7.98 -6.56
CA PHE A 457 0.94 8.85 -5.78
C PHE A 457 -0.32 8.09 -5.39
N PHE A 458 -0.75 8.25 -4.15
CA PHE A 458 -2.03 7.74 -3.65
C PHE A 458 -3.03 8.88 -3.44
N VAL A 459 -4.31 8.54 -3.34
CA VAL A 459 -5.40 9.51 -3.14
C VAL A 459 -5.16 10.52 -2.01
N ASN A 460 -4.50 10.16 -0.91
CA ASN A 460 -4.23 11.11 0.18
C ASN A 460 -2.97 11.97 -0.03
N GLY A 461 -2.37 11.94 -1.24
CA GLY A 461 -1.11 12.59 -1.57
C GLY A 461 0.13 11.86 -1.06
N THR A 462 -0.02 10.72 -0.39
CA THR A 462 1.13 9.90 0.02
C THR A 462 1.87 9.38 -1.21
N ILE A 463 3.20 9.26 -1.10
CA ILE A 463 4.04 8.81 -2.21
C ILE A 463 4.87 7.57 -1.89
N MET A 464 5.25 6.86 -2.95
CA MET A 464 6.16 5.71 -2.94
C MET A 464 7.06 5.71 -4.18
N HIS A 465 8.30 5.27 -4.07
CA HIS A 465 9.22 5.11 -5.22
C HIS A 465 9.21 3.69 -5.81
N CYS A 466 8.32 2.82 -5.32
CA CYS A 466 8.18 1.44 -5.79
C CYS A 466 6.75 0.93 -5.56
N ASN A 467 6.18 0.28 -6.57
CA ASN A 467 4.85 -0.35 -6.49
C ASN A 467 4.86 -1.75 -5.84
N ARG A 468 6.02 -2.23 -5.37
CA ARG A 468 6.19 -3.51 -4.66
C ARG A 468 6.52 -3.34 -3.18
N MET A 469 6.74 -2.11 -2.73
CA MET A 469 6.96 -1.81 -1.32
C MET A 469 5.62 -1.67 -0.59
N VAL A 470 5.63 -1.85 0.73
CA VAL A 470 4.48 -1.56 1.60
C VAL A 470 4.72 -0.28 2.40
N GLN A 471 5.89 0.34 2.26
CA GLN A 471 6.28 1.52 3.00
C GLN A 471 5.99 2.80 2.22
N MET A 472 5.18 3.65 2.82
CA MET A 472 4.88 5.00 2.36
C MET A 472 6.05 5.94 2.73
N GLU A 473 6.49 6.81 1.82
CA GLU A 473 7.78 7.51 1.97
C GLU A 473 7.67 9.02 2.19
N GLY A 474 6.46 9.58 2.05
CA GLY A 474 6.23 11.02 2.22
C GLY A 474 4.86 11.43 1.70
N ASN A 475 4.57 12.73 1.63
CA ASN A 475 3.31 13.23 1.10
C ASN A 475 3.53 14.51 0.26
N ILE A 476 3.06 14.49 -0.99
CA ILE A 476 3.24 15.58 -1.96
C ILE A 476 2.59 16.90 -1.55
N ASN A 477 1.59 16.83 -0.66
CA ASN A 477 0.92 18.03 -0.16
C ASN A 477 1.75 18.76 0.89
N PHE A 478 2.62 18.06 1.61
CA PHE A 478 3.33 18.63 2.77
C PHE A 478 4.85 18.76 2.56
N SER A 479 5.39 18.22 1.48
CA SER A 479 6.81 18.31 1.16
C SER A 479 7.07 18.74 -0.28
N PRO A 480 8.18 19.47 -0.55
CA PRO A 480 8.65 19.74 -1.90
C PRO A 480 9.18 18.47 -2.57
N LEU A 481 9.16 18.43 -3.91
CA LEU A 481 9.50 17.26 -4.70
C LEU A 481 10.93 16.76 -4.46
N TYR A 482 11.90 17.66 -4.30
CA TYR A 482 13.30 17.28 -4.08
C TYR A 482 13.52 16.51 -2.77
N GLU A 483 12.78 16.85 -1.71
CA GLU A 483 12.82 16.10 -0.45
C GLU A 483 12.19 14.72 -0.62
N LEU A 484 11.06 14.65 -1.32
CA LEU A 484 10.38 13.39 -1.61
C LEU A 484 11.25 12.46 -2.46
N ASN A 485 11.90 12.98 -3.51
CA ASN A 485 12.85 12.24 -4.32
C ASN A 485 14.05 11.70 -3.54
N ASN A 486 14.36 12.24 -2.36
CA ASN A 486 15.57 11.91 -1.60
C ASN A 486 15.26 11.50 -0.17
N THR A 487 14.12 10.83 0.05
CA THR A 487 13.80 10.22 1.34
C THR A 487 14.91 9.26 1.76
N PRO A 488 15.13 9.05 3.07
CA PRO A 488 16.11 8.08 3.55
C PRO A 488 15.88 6.67 2.96
N VAL A 489 14.61 6.28 2.79
CA VAL A 489 14.20 5.00 2.19
C VAL A 489 14.66 4.91 0.73
N ALA A 490 14.32 5.90 -0.11
CA ALA A 490 14.75 5.92 -1.51
C ALA A 490 16.28 5.88 -1.64
N GLN A 491 16.99 6.67 -0.83
CA GLN A 491 18.46 6.67 -0.83
C GLN A 491 19.05 5.32 -0.39
N ASN A 492 18.47 4.65 0.62
CA ASN A 492 18.90 3.33 1.07
C ASN A 492 18.71 2.26 -0.03
N ILE A 493 17.58 2.31 -0.74
CA ILE A 493 17.32 1.43 -1.87
C ILE A 493 18.35 1.66 -2.99
N ARG A 494 18.61 2.93 -3.35
CA ARG A 494 19.63 3.27 -4.36
C ARG A 494 21.03 2.82 -3.93
N ARG A 495 21.40 3.01 -2.66
CA ARG A 495 22.67 2.51 -2.09
C ARG A 495 22.76 1.00 -2.26
N GLY A 496 21.71 0.29 -1.88
CA GLY A 496 21.67 -1.16 -2.02
C GLY A 496 21.80 -1.64 -3.46
N LEU A 497 21.06 -1.03 -4.37
CA LEU A 497 21.12 -1.35 -5.80
C LEU A 497 22.48 -0.98 -6.43
N ARG A 498 23.12 0.10 -5.97
CA ARG A 498 24.47 0.51 -6.43
C ARG A 498 25.55 -0.46 -5.94
N ASP A 499 25.48 -0.84 -4.66
CA ASP A 499 26.52 -1.59 -3.96
C ASP A 499 26.34 -3.12 -4.10
N ASP A 500 25.44 -3.56 -4.98
CA ASP A 500 25.10 -4.96 -5.21
C ASP A 500 24.65 -5.65 -3.90
N HIS A 501 23.77 -5.00 -3.14
CA HIS A 501 23.16 -5.53 -1.92
C HIS A 501 21.71 -5.07 -1.76
N LEU A 502 20.71 -5.95 -1.86
CA LEU A 502 19.30 -5.49 -1.80
C LEU A 502 18.97 -4.82 -0.48
N ASP A 503 18.30 -3.66 -0.53
CA ASP A 503 17.70 -3.08 0.66
C ASP A 503 16.62 -4.01 1.25
N TRP A 504 16.33 -3.88 2.55
CA TRP A 504 15.28 -4.67 3.21
C TRP A 504 13.94 -4.45 2.53
N SER A 505 13.68 -3.21 2.10
CA SER A 505 12.48 -2.84 1.37
C SER A 505 12.36 -3.56 0.01
N CYS A 506 13.49 -4.06 -0.53
CA CYS A 506 13.55 -4.85 -1.75
C CYS A 506 13.56 -6.37 -1.51
N TYR A 507 13.75 -6.84 -0.26
CA TYR A 507 13.96 -8.27 0.07
C TYR A 507 12.72 -9.15 -0.16
N HIS A 508 11.54 -8.54 -0.19
CA HIS A 508 10.27 -9.23 -0.46
C HIS A 508 9.70 -8.88 -1.84
N CYS A 509 10.52 -8.35 -2.75
CA CYS A 509 10.06 -7.90 -4.05
C CYS A 509 9.88 -9.07 -5.03
N SER A 510 8.63 -9.48 -5.25
CA SER A 510 8.24 -10.49 -6.26
C SER A 510 8.52 -10.10 -7.72
N GLY A 511 9.03 -8.89 -7.95
CA GLY A 511 9.37 -8.36 -9.27
C GLY A 511 10.88 -8.38 -9.55
N CYS A 512 11.69 -8.79 -8.59
CA CYS A 512 13.14 -8.79 -8.68
C CYS A 512 13.64 -10.23 -8.59
N VAL A 513 14.16 -10.76 -9.69
CA VAL A 513 14.75 -12.12 -9.74
C VAL A 513 15.80 -12.31 -8.63
N ARG A 514 16.57 -11.26 -8.33
CA ARG A 514 17.54 -11.25 -7.24
C ARG A 514 16.91 -11.42 -5.85
N SER A 515 15.78 -10.78 -5.59
CA SER A 515 15.03 -10.94 -4.33
C SER A 515 14.55 -12.37 -4.15
N ASP A 516 14.14 -13.03 -5.24
CA ASP A 516 13.71 -14.43 -5.20
C ASP A 516 14.85 -15.38 -4.83
N TYR A 517 16.09 -15.10 -5.24
CA TYR A 517 17.24 -15.88 -4.79
C TYR A 517 17.64 -15.51 -3.34
N GLU A 518 17.75 -14.22 -3.01
CA GLU A 518 18.19 -13.77 -1.68
C GLU A 518 17.27 -14.21 -0.53
N LYS A 519 15.96 -14.38 -0.78
CA LYS A 519 14.99 -14.90 0.21
C LYS A 519 15.16 -16.40 0.51
N HIS A 520 15.83 -17.13 -0.38
CA HIS A 520 16.02 -18.58 -0.30
C HIS A 520 17.48 -18.99 -0.03
N LEU A 521 18.39 -18.01 0.12
CA LEU A 521 19.74 -18.29 0.58
C LEU A 521 19.74 -18.77 2.03
N PRO A 522 20.54 -19.78 2.39
CA PRO A 522 20.83 -20.07 3.78
C PRO A 522 21.49 -18.84 4.38
N ARG A 523 20.87 -18.27 5.42
CA ARG A 523 21.48 -17.18 6.17
C ARG A 523 22.66 -17.75 6.94
N ALA A 524 23.82 -17.11 6.84
CA ALA A 524 24.94 -17.44 7.70
C ALA A 524 24.51 -17.16 9.16
N PRO A 525 24.76 -18.08 10.10
CA PRO A 525 24.47 -17.85 11.50
C PRO A 525 25.26 -16.63 11.99
N TYR A 526 24.56 -15.65 12.57
CA TYR A 526 25.20 -14.48 13.16
C TYR A 526 25.70 -14.80 14.56
N TYR A 527 27.02 -14.73 14.74
CA TYR A 527 27.69 -15.02 16.00
C TYR A 527 28.02 -13.73 16.74
N LEU A 528 27.35 -13.52 17.87
CA LEU A 528 27.62 -12.40 18.76
C LEU A 528 28.77 -12.75 19.70
N LYS A 529 29.76 -11.86 19.82
CA LYS A 529 30.90 -12.02 20.73
C LYS A 529 30.66 -11.33 22.07
N ARG A 530 31.40 -11.78 23.08
CA ARG A 530 31.46 -11.09 24.38
C ARG A 530 32.00 -9.67 24.18
N GLY A 531 31.29 -8.68 24.72
CA GLY A 531 31.56 -7.25 24.57
C GLY A 531 31.09 -6.64 23.25
N GLU A 532 30.52 -7.43 22.35
CA GLU A 532 29.92 -6.93 21.11
C GLU A 532 28.50 -6.43 21.37
N ALA A 533 28.19 -5.28 20.76
CA ALA A 533 26.88 -4.68 20.85
C ALA A 533 26.25 -4.52 19.47
N ILE A 534 24.99 -4.92 19.38
CA ILE A 534 24.10 -4.70 18.26
C ILE A 534 23.34 -3.40 18.52
N VAL A 535 23.49 -2.41 17.66
CA VAL A 535 22.70 -1.18 17.69
C VAL A 535 21.61 -1.29 16.62
N PHE A 536 20.37 -1.17 17.03
CA PHE A 536 19.23 -1.17 16.13
C PHE A 536 18.92 0.27 15.75
N ASP A 537 19.18 0.62 14.50
CA ASP A 537 18.85 1.91 13.91
C ASP A 537 17.63 1.72 12.99
N LEU A 538 16.61 2.56 13.19
CA LEU A 538 15.40 2.56 12.35
C LEU A 538 15.69 3.04 10.92
N ASP A 539 16.74 3.85 10.75
CA ASP A 539 17.15 4.39 9.46
C ASP A 539 18.21 3.49 8.78
N ASP A 540 18.76 2.51 9.51
CA ASP A 540 19.72 1.51 9.01
C ASP A 540 19.43 0.09 9.57
N THR A 541 18.60 -0.64 8.83
CA THR A 541 18.15 -1.98 9.22
C THR A 541 19.10 -3.10 8.77
N ARG A 542 20.34 -2.80 8.36
CA ARG A 542 21.27 -3.82 7.84
C ARG A 542 21.55 -4.93 8.86
N VAL A 543 21.69 -4.56 10.13
CA VAL A 543 21.98 -5.52 11.22
C VAL A 543 20.88 -6.56 11.42
N LEU A 544 19.62 -6.20 11.12
CA LEU A 544 18.50 -7.14 11.19
C LEU A 544 18.57 -8.25 10.14
N ARG A 545 19.31 -8.05 9.04
CA ARG A 545 19.43 -9.06 7.99
C ARG A 545 20.31 -10.23 8.42
N GLU A 546 21.24 -9.95 9.33
CA GLU A 546 22.16 -10.92 9.88
C GLU A 546 21.51 -11.72 11.02
N LEU A 547 20.50 -11.14 11.68
CA LEU A 547 19.73 -11.79 12.74
C LEU A 547 18.52 -12.56 12.18
N GLU A 548 18.15 -13.64 12.88
CA GLU A 548 16.83 -14.23 12.72
C GLU A 548 15.84 -13.47 13.62
N TYR A 549 14.73 -12.98 13.08
CA TYR A 549 13.75 -12.24 13.89
C TYR A 549 12.32 -12.41 13.37
N SER A 550 11.35 -12.28 14.28
CA SER A 550 9.92 -12.27 13.96
C SER A 550 9.17 -11.44 14.99
N GLY A 551 7.99 -10.90 14.67
CA GLY A 551 7.11 -10.27 15.66
C GLY A 551 7.64 -8.98 16.33
N ILE A 552 8.92 -8.64 16.24
CA ILE A 552 9.36 -7.23 16.27
C ILE A 552 8.72 -6.63 15.04
N SER A 553 8.11 -5.44 15.14
CA SER A 553 7.69 -4.70 13.95
C SER A 553 8.78 -4.88 12.89
N ARG A 554 8.45 -5.48 11.74
CA ARG A 554 9.31 -5.39 10.55
C ARG A 554 9.68 -3.91 10.51
N ILE A 555 10.92 -3.53 10.79
CA ILE A 555 11.24 -2.17 11.26
C ILE A 555 10.63 -1.17 10.28
N GLN A 556 9.52 -0.57 10.69
CA GLN A 556 8.79 0.42 9.92
C GLN A 556 8.45 1.52 10.89
N ARG A 557 8.97 2.70 10.57
CA ARG A 557 8.81 3.97 11.28
C ARG A 557 7.36 4.48 11.26
N ASP A 558 6.42 3.69 10.76
CA ASP A 558 5.02 4.05 10.52
C ASP A 558 4.04 3.42 11.52
N GLY A 559 4.52 2.61 12.47
CA GLY A 559 3.65 1.97 13.47
C GLY A 559 2.76 0.86 12.90
N ALA A 560 3.17 0.21 11.79
CA ALA A 560 2.49 -0.99 11.30
C ALA A 560 2.60 -2.14 12.31
N TRP A 561 1.48 -2.43 12.98
CA TRP A 561 1.32 -3.53 13.91
C TRP A 561 1.42 -4.87 13.18
N ASN A 562 2.26 -5.78 13.67
CA ASN A 562 1.92 -7.20 13.53
C ASN A 562 0.91 -7.52 14.65
N ASN A 563 -0.14 -8.30 14.36
CA ASN A 563 -1.13 -8.68 15.38
C ASN A 563 -0.58 -9.72 16.38
N LEU A 564 0.74 -9.82 16.53
CA LEU A 564 1.39 -10.84 17.34
C LEU A 564 1.64 -10.27 18.73
N ARG A 565 1.36 -11.08 19.75
CA ARG A 565 1.68 -10.75 21.15
C ARG A 565 3.11 -11.09 21.54
N THR A 566 3.92 -11.52 20.57
CA THR A 566 5.26 -12.04 20.81
C THR A 566 6.19 -11.59 19.70
N SER A 567 7.33 -11.05 20.09
CA SER A 567 8.48 -10.80 19.23
C SER A 567 9.61 -11.78 19.54
N LYS A 568 10.44 -12.13 18.55
CA LYS A 568 11.61 -12.99 18.71
C LYS A 568 12.84 -12.42 17.98
N ILE A 569 14.01 -12.54 18.60
CA ILE A 569 15.33 -12.34 17.98
C ILE A 569 16.18 -13.58 18.28
N SER A 570 16.82 -14.13 17.27
CA SER A 570 17.68 -15.29 17.38
C SER A 570 19.06 -15.01 16.79
N PHE A 571 20.10 -15.40 17.54
CA PHE A 571 21.52 -15.27 17.20
C PHE A 571 22.32 -16.35 17.91
N TYR A 572 23.55 -16.57 17.45
CA TYR A 572 24.47 -17.56 17.99
C TYR A 572 25.49 -16.89 18.91
N LEU A 573 25.94 -17.58 19.96
CA LEU A 573 27.06 -17.12 20.77
C LEU A 573 28.37 -17.66 20.19
N SER A 574 29.38 -16.81 20.07
CA SER A 574 30.71 -17.21 19.55
C SER A 574 31.43 -18.22 20.43
N GLU A 575 31.09 -18.25 21.72
CA GLU A 575 31.69 -19.14 22.72
C GLU A 575 30.59 -19.67 23.66
N LYS A 576 30.73 -20.89 24.14
CA LYS A 576 29.79 -21.47 25.10
C LYS A 576 30.09 -20.99 26.51
N GLY A 577 29.13 -20.37 27.18
CA GLY A 577 29.34 -19.85 28.53
C GLY A 577 28.08 -19.28 29.16
N ASP A 578 28.22 -18.81 30.40
CA ASP A 578 27.24 -17.93 31.03
C ASP A 578 27.54 -16.48 30.61
N TYR A 579 26.47 -15.75 30.34
CA TYR A 579 26.52 -14.39 29.84
C TYR A 579 25.54 -13.49 30.59
N GLU A 580 25.82 -12.19 30.59
CA GLU A 580 24.84 -11.16 30.93
C GLU A 580 24.42 -10.46 29.64
N MET A 581 23.13 -10.46 29.33
CA MET A 581 22.60 -9.65 28.23
C MET A 581 22.15 -8.30 28.77
N MET A 582 22.63 -7.24 28.14
CA MET A 582 22.17 -5.87 28.36
C MET A 582 21.28 -5.44 27.20
N LEU A 583 20.08 -4.99 27.53
CA LEU A 583 19.06 -4.51 26.61
C LEU A 583 18.81 -3.02 26.90
N GLU A 584 19.01 -2.18 25.90
CA GLU A 584 18.59 -0.78 25.92
C GLU A 584 17.35 -0.63 25.06
N ALA A 585 16.28 -0.11 25.65
CA ALA A 585 15.00 0.07 24.98
C ALA A 585 14.33 1.36 25.40
N GLU A 586 13.51 1.93 24.54
CA GLU A 586 12.66 3.06 24.85
C GLU A 586 11.21 2.71 24.56
N ALA A 587 10.31 3.14 25.45
CA ALA A 587 8.92 3.21 25.07
C ALA A 587 8.68 4.46 24.24
N PHE A 588 7.71 4.40 23.33
CA PHE A 588 7.22 5.58 22.64
C PHE A 588 5.70 5.56 22.62
N VAL A 589 5.11 6.74 22.81
CA VAL A 589 3.67 6.94 22.70
C VAL A 589 3.29 7.01 21.22
N ILE A 590 2.60 5.98 20.75
CA ILE A 590 1.70 6.08 19.60
C ILE A 590 0.39 6.67 20.17
N PRO A 591 -0.33 7.59 19.48
CA PRO A 591 -1.50 8.28 20.05
C PRO A 591 -2.33 7.34 20.95
N GLY A 592 -2.45 7.69 22.26
CA GLY A 592 -2.36 6.79 23.46
C GLY A 592 -3.49 6.75 24.56
N ILE A 593 -4.09 5.62 25.07
CA ILE A 593 -4.86 5.51 26.38
C ILE A 593 -4.30 4.35 27.24
N VAL A 594 -3.03 4.00 27.13
CA VAL A 594 -2.40 3.18 28.17
C VAL A 594 -1.14 3.89 28.60
N ASN A 595 -1.06 4.22 29.88
CA ASN A 595 0.06 4.96 30.46
C ASN A 595 1.30 4.08 30.65
N GLU A 596 1.16 2.75 30.56
CA GLU A 596 2.13 1.75 30.99
C GLU A 596 2.15 0.54 30.04
N GLN A 597 3.29 -0.13 29.87
CA GLN A 597 3.41 -1.38 29.10
C GLN A 597 4.34 -2.36 29.82
N ASN A 598 3.88 -3.60 30.01
CA ASN A 598 4.73 -4.69 30.46
C ASN A 598 5.24 -5.53 29.28
N VAL A 599 6.48 -6.01 29.39
CA VAL A 599 7.11 -6.93 28.44
C VAL A 599 7.72 -8.11 29.19
N GLN A 600 7.17 -9.30 28.99
CA GLN A 600 7.73 -10.52 29.55
C GLN A 600 8.87 -11.01 28.65
N VAL A 601 10.06 -11.08 29.21
CA VAL A 601 11.27 -11.53 28.50
C VAL A 601 11.49 -13.02 28.75
N LYS A 602 11.71 -13.77 27.67
CA LYS A 602 12.12 -15.18 27.70
C LYS A 602 13.38 -15.38 26.89
N VAL A 603 14.24 -16.30 27.33
CA VAL A 603 15.41 -16.75 26.56
C VAL A 603 15.31 -18.26 26.38
N ASN A 604 15.25 -18.72 25.14
CA ASN A 604 15.04 -20.13 24.77
C ASN A 604 13.86 -20.78 25.52
N GLY A 605 12.77 -20.02 25.71
CA GLY A 605 11.57 -20.45 26.42
C GLY A 605 11.61 -20.30 27.95
N HIS A 606 12.74 -19.92 28.55
CA HIS A 606 12.86 -19.66 29.98
C HIS A 606 12.50 -18.20 30.30
N GLU A 607 11.56 -17.97 31.21
CA GLU A 607 11.23 -16.63 31.71
C GLU A 607 12.37 -16.04 32.53
N VAL A 608 12.82 -14.85 32.16
CA VAL A 608 14.01 -14.21 32.76
C VAL A 608 13.65 -12.98 33.58
N CYS A 609 12.82 -12.09 33.02
CA CYS A 609 12.33 -10.89 33.72
C CYS A 609 11.07 -10.32 33.07
N MET A 610 10.39 -9.43 33.81
CA MET A 610 9.32 -8.57 33.30
C MET A 610 9.85 -7.14 33.26
N LEU A 611 9.80 -6.51 32.09
CA LEU A 611 10.15 -5.10 31.92
C LEU A 611 8.89 -4.25 32.02
N HIS A 612 9.00 -3.08 32.64
CA HIS A 612 7.90 -2.16 32.85
C HIS A 612 8.25 -0.78 32.31
N TYR A 613 7.40 -0.23 31.45
CA TYR A 613 7.61 1.05 30.80
C TYR A 613 6.43 1.99 31.04
N ASP A 614 6.68 3.12 31.71
CA ASP A 614 5.69 4.14 32.09
C ASP A 614 5.97 5.52 31.46
N SER A 615 7.12 5.68 30.80
CA SER A 615 7.60 6.94 30.21
C SER A 615 8.40 6.70 28.92
N ASP A 616 8.54 7.72 28.08
CA ASP A 616 9.31 7.64 26.81
C ASP A 616 10.84 7.69 27.02
N LYS A 617 11.29 7.45 28.25
CA LYS A 617 12.71 7.45 28.57
C LYS A 617 13.33 6.14 28.12
N VAL A 618 14.55 6.25 27.63
CA VAL A 618 15.40 5.08 27.39
C VAL A 618 15.70 4.42 28.74
N THR A 619 15.45 3.13 28.84
CA THR A 619 15.78 2.29 29.99
C THR A 619 16.80 1.22 29.58
N GLN A 620 17.64 0.84 30.54
CA GLN A 620 18.61 -0.24 30.38
C GLN A 620 18.26 -1.36 31.35
N HIS A 621 18.23 -2.58 30.84
CA HIS A 621 17.91 -3.78 31.58
C HIS A 621 19.00 -4.81 31.38
N SER A 622 19.38 -5.54 32.44
CA SER A 622 20.28 -6.67 32.31
C SER A 622 19.67 -7.94 32.89
N PHE A 623 19.99 -9.06 32.27
CA PHE A 623 19.55 -10.38 32.72
C PHE A 623 20.52 -11.46 32.26
N ALA A 624 20.60 -12.52 33.05
CA ALA A 624 21.53 -13.62 32.79
C ALA A 624 21.03 -14.51 31.64
N ILE A 625 21.96 -14.99 30.82
CA ILE A 625 21.77 -16.12 29.90
C ILE A 625 22.65 -17.25 30.43
N LYS A 626 22.02 -18.32 30.88
CA LYS A 626 22.75 -19.48 31.41
C LYS A 626 23.08 -20.45 30.29
N LYS A 627 24.28 -21.02 30.35
CA LYS A 627 24.76 -22.07 29.44
C LYS A 627 23.81 -23.27 29.35
N GLU A 628 23.10 -23.59 30.44
CA GLU A 628 22.15 -24.70 30.52
C GLU A 628 20.88 -24.49 29.66
N TRP A 629 20.56 -23.25 29.27
CA TRP A 629 19.44 -22.93 28.39
C TRP A 629 19.81 -23.02 26.90
N LEU A 630 21.10 -23.19 26.58
CA LEU A 630 21.62 -23.20 25.23
C LEU A 630 21.69 -24.63 24.68
N GLY A 631 21.23 -24.81 23.43
CA GLY A 631 21.31 -26.08 22.71
C GLY A 631 22.74 -26.49 22.32
N GLN A 632 22.86 -27.48 21.43
CA GLN A 632 24.19 -27.89 20.90
C GLN A 632 24.86 -26.78 20.08
N ASP A 633 24.06 -25.91 19.47
CA ASP A 633 24.55 -24.89 18.55
C ASP A 633 24.76 -23.53 19.22
N ASP A 634 24.60 -23.42 20.55
CA ASP A 634 24.71 -22.15 21.30
C ASP A 634 23.81 -21.02 20.77
N LEU A 635 22.68 -21.41 20.17
CA LEU A 635 21.60 -20.53 19.73
C LEU A 635 20.90 -19.88 20.93
N VAL A 636 20.77 -18.56 20.89
CA VAL A 636 19.96 -17.75 21.79
C VAL A 636 18.74 -17.27 21.02
N THR A 637 17.55 -17.51 21.55
CA THR A 637 16.28 -16.94 21.08
C THR A 637 15.70 -16.10 22.21
N LEU A 638 15.78 -14.78 22.04
CA LEU A 638 15.15 -13.79 22.90
C LEU A 638 13.69 -13.61 22.47
N GLU A 639 12.75 -13.96 23.32
CA GLU A 639 11.31 -13.73 23.09
C GLU A 639 10.80 -12.61 24.00
N LEU A 640 10.05 -11.68 23.42
CA LEU A 640 9.41 -10.57 24.12
C LEU A 640 7.90 -10.73 23.98
N GLU A 641 7.22 -11.02 25.07
CA GLU A 641 5.77 -11.17 25.12
C GLU A 641 5.13 -9.91 25.70
N TYR A 642 4.05 -9.44 25.06
CA TYR A 642 3.33 -8.22 25.44
C TYR A 642 1.98 -8.61 26.04
N PRO A 643 1.90 -8.92 27.34
CA PRO A 643 0.66 -9.39 27.97
C PRO A 643 -0.46 -8.36 27.92
N ASP A 644 -0.09 -7.08 28.00
CA ASP A 644 -1.02 -5.96 27.97
C ASP A 644 -1.50 -5.65 26.54
N ALA A 645 -0.90 -6.26 25.51
CA ALA A 645 -1.25 -6.03 24.11
C ALA A 645 -2.66 -6.52 23.76
N VAL A 646 -3.55 -5.58 23.45
CA VAL A 646 -4.90 -5.84 22.96
C VAL A 646 -4.94 -5.48 21.48
N SER A 647 -5.33 -6.43 20.63
CA SER A 647 -5.45 -6.16 19.20
C SER A 647 -6.54 -5.09 18.93
N PRO A 648 -6.27 -4.11 18.04
CA PRO A 648 -7.23 -3.09 17.60
C PRO A 648 -8.61 -3.66 17.28
N LEU A 649 -8.58 -4.82 16.61
CA LEU A 649 -9.73 -5.49 16.03
C LEU A 649 -10.70 -6.05 17.09
N LYS A 650 -10.24 -6.32 18.31
CA LYS A 650 -11.09 -6.82 19.41
C LYS A 650 -11.89 -5.72 20.10
N LEU A 651 -11.53 -4.45 19.90
CA LEU A 651 -12.19 -3.30 20.53
C LEU A 651 -13.24 -2.66 19.61
N GLY A 652 -13.42 -3.15 18.37
CA GLY A 652 -14.43 -2.64 17.44
C GLY A 652 -14.03 -1.35 16.72
N PHE A 653 -12.76 -0.94 16.83
CA PHE A 653 -12.21 0.27 16.19
C PHE A 653 -11.46 -0.08 14.89
N GLY A 654 -11.54 0.82 13.90
CA GLY A 654 -10.96 0.65 12.56
C GLY A 654 -9.43 0.76 12.47
N ARG A 655 -8.77 1.18 13.55
CA ARG A 655 -7.31 1.16 13.81
C ARG A 655 -7.10 1.14 15.34
N ASP A 656 -5.87 0.87 15.77
CA ASP A 656 -5.53 0.57 17.18
C ASP A 656 -5.71 1.77 18.10
N ASP A 657 -6.58 1.59 19.08
CA ASP A 657 -6.84 2.58 20.11
C ASP A 657 -5.97 2.28 21.35
N ARG A 658 -4.65 2.26 21.10
CA ARG A 658 -3.62 2.97 21.86
C ARG A 658 -2.88 2.20 22.99
N GLN A 659 -1.56 1.93 22.84
CA GLN A 659 -0.64 1.40 23.88
C GLN A 659 0.79 1.96 23.74
N ARG A 660 1.61 1.92 24.80
CA ARG A 660 3.06 2.23 24.71
C ARG A 660 3.78 1.13 23.92
N ALA A 661 4.35 1.47 22.77
CA ALA A 661 5.17 0.55 21.99
C ALA A 661 6.63 0.60 22.48
N ILE A 662 7.37 -0.51 22.35
CA ILE A 662 8.76 -0.61 22.78
C ILE A 662 9.67 -0.74 21.57
N PHE A 663 10.69 0.12 21.52
CA PHE A 663 11.77 0.03 20.54
C PHE A 663 13.06 -0.38 21.24
N ILE A 664 13.64 -1.51 20.83
CA ILE A 664 14.96 -1.95 21.29
C ILE A 664 16.00 -1.14 20.52
N LYS A 665 16.82 -0.36 21.22
CA LYS A 665 17.87 0.47 20.63
C LYS A 665 19.20 -0.28 20.55
N LYS A 666 19.48 -1.11 21.54
CA LYS A 666 20.77 -1.80 21.65
C LYS A 666 20.64 -3.12 22.41
N MET A 667 21.41 -4.11 21.97
CA MET A 667 21.65 -5.36 22.71
C MET A 667 23.15 -5.59 22.83
N GLU A 668 23.63 -6.06 23.98
CA GLU A 668 25.04 -6.34 24.22
C GLU A 668 25.17 -7.60 25.08
N ILE A 669 26.11 -8.48 24.73
CA ILE A 669 26.44 -9.68 25.50
C ILE A 669 27.73 -9.45 26.29
N ARG A 670 27.70 -9.67 27.61
CA ARG A 670 28.83 -9.45 28.53
C ARG A 670 29.32 -10.71 29.21
#